data_AF-A0A134AYY3-F1
#
_entry.id   AF-A0A134AYY3-F1
#
_cell.length_a   1.000
_cell.length_b   1.000
_cell.length_c   1.000
_cell.angle_alpha   90.00
_cell.angle_beta   90.00
_cell.angle_gamma   90.00
#
_symmetry.space_group_name_H-M   'P 1'
#
loop_
_entity.id
_entity.type
_entity.pdbx_description
1 polymer ?
#
loop_
_entity_poly.entity_id
_entity_poly.type
_entity_poly.pdbx_seq_one_letter_code
_entity_poly.pdbx_strand_id
1 'polypeptide(L)'
;MLMSKHVLGLDLGVGSIGWCLIALDAQGDPAEILGMGSRVVPLNNATDAADFSIGKAFTASQERTARRTMRRGFARYQLRRYRLRRELEKVGMLPDAALIQLPLLELWELRERAATAGECLTLPELGRVLCHINQKRGYRHVKSDAAAIVGDEGEKKKDSNSAYLAGIRANDEKLQDEHKTVGQYFAEQLRQNQSESPTGGISYRIKDQIFSRQRYIDEYDQIMAAQRVYYPDILTDEFIQMLRDEVIFMQRPLKSCKHLVSLCEFEKQEKVMRVQQDDGKGGRQLVERKVKFGPKVAPKSSPLFQLCRIYEAVNNIRLTRPDGSPRDITPEERAKIVAHLQSSASLSFAALKKLLKEKVLIADQLTSKSGLKGNSTRVALAAALQPYPQYLHLLDMELETRMMTVQLTDEETGEVTEREVAVVTDSYARQPLYRLWHILYSIEERDAMRRALITQLGMKAEDLDGGLLDQLYRLDFVKPGYGNKSAKFICKLLPQLQQGLGYSEACAAVGYRHSNSPTSEEITERTLLEKIPLLQRNELRQPLVEKILNQMINLVNALKAEYGVDEVRVELARELKMSREERERMTRQNGERKKANDKVAEKIQKCGLFPTKSRIRKYRLWEEAGRQCLYCGRSIGEKQCLNGDDMEVEHIIPKSVLYDDSYGNKTCACRRCNKEKGNRTALEYIRAKGWEAEYMERINGLLDKKTISYSKHQRLRWLKEDIPSDFLERQLRLTQYISRQAMAILQQGIRRVSASEGGVTARLRSLWGYDDILHTLNLDRYDSMGETERVSREGETTEKLRIKDWSKRKDHRHHAIDALVVASTRQGYIQRLNRVSSESEREAMSGEIEVQKATKTDKLSLLERWLTQRPHLSVRAVSDKVAEILISYRPGKRVVTRGRNIYRKKTADGREVTCVQRGVLVPRGELMEASLYGKILSQGRERIVKRYSLHALKGEVVDPRLRELITTYNQELKSREKGAPIPPLCLDKDKRQEVRSVRCYVDKPSVSSAIPIRFDERGTAITFVQSGNNHHLAVYRTPQGVLEESIVSFWDAVDRARYGIPLVITHPREVMEQVLQRGDIPESVLKSLPPSDWMFVESLQQDEMVAIGLSDEELQSAIEAQDYRKLSEHLYRVQSLSSKYYVFRYHLETSVKDRKNTSGRIPKFHRVRNLPDYEKRNVRKVRVDLLGRISLL
;
A
#
# COMPACT_ATOMS: atom_id res chain seq x y z
N MET A 1 43.02 -14.78 -23.21
CA MET A 1 41.78 -15.38 -22.70
C MET A 1 40.68 -14.34 -22.82
N LEU A 2 39.69 -14.54 -23.69
CA LEU A 2 38.48 -13.70 -23.70
C LEU A 2 37.78 -13.91 -22.36
N MET A 3 37.69 -12.88 -21.51
CA MET A 3 37.02 -12.98 -20.22
C MET A 3 35.55 -13.34 -20.44
N SER A 4 35.09 -14.44 -19.84
CA SER A 4 33.69 -14.84 -19.85
C SER A 4 32.84 -13.76 -19.21
N LYS A 5 31.83 -13.27 -19.92
CA LYS A 5 30.96 -12.19 -19.42
C LYS A 5 30.00 -12.72 -18.37
N HIS A 6 29.87 -12.04 -17.23
CA HIS A 6 28.99 -12.44 -16.14
C HIS A 6 27.68 -11.66 -16.14
N VAL A 7 26.55 -12.39 -16.18
CA VAL A 7 25.20 -11.82 -16.19
C VAL A 7 24.44 -12.21 -14.92
N LEU A 8 23.97 -11.22 -14.18
CA LEU A 8 23.16 -11.40 -12.99
C LEU A 8 21.68 -11.18 -13.30
N GLY A 9 20.87 -12.23 -13.17
CA GLY A 9 19.42 -12.14 -13.15
C GLY A 9 18.89 -11.89 -11.75
N LEU A 10 17.90 -11.00 -11.61
CA LEU A 10 17.23 -10.67 -10.35
C LEU A 10 15.71 -10.76 -10.49
N ASP A 11 15.04 -11.50 -9.62
CA ASP A 11 13.58 -11.51 -9.45
C ASP A 11 13.20 -10.80 -8.14
N LEU A 12 12.72 -9.55 -8.24
CA LEU A 12 12.34 -8.73 -7.09
C LEU A 12 10.86 -8.90 -6.75
N GLY A 13 10.59 -9.71 -5.72
CA GLY A 13 9.28 -9.87 -5.09
C GLY A 13 8.98 -8.85 -3.99
N VAL A 14 7.74 -8.85 -3.48
CA VAL A 14 7.30 -7.98 -2.37
C VAL A 14 7.96 -8.33 -1.02
N GLY A 15 8.49 -9.54 -0.87
CA GLY A 15 9.14 -10.01 0.36
C GLY A 15 10.29 -10.98 0.09
N SER A 16 10.80 -11.01 -1.13
CA SER A 16 11.82 -11.96 -1.58
C SER A 16 12.63 -11.39 -2.73
N ILE A 17 13.86 -11.87 -2.87
CA ILE A 17 14.76 -11.58 -3.99
C ILE A 17 15.32 -12.92 -4.46
N GLY A 18 14.92 -13.35 -5.66
CA GLY A 18 15.61 -14.40 -6.39
C GLY A 18 16.81 -13.84 -7.12
N TRP A 19 17.90 -14.60 -7.18
CA TRP A 19 19.07 -14.21 -7.95
C TRP A 19 19.72 -15.42 -8.61
N CYS A 20 20.33 -15.19 -9.76
CA CYS A 20 21.15 -16.18 -10.46
C CYS A 20 22.24 -15.48 -11.26
N LEU A 21 23.49 -15.89 -11.08
CA LEU A 21 24.64 -15.42 -11.81
C LEU A 21 25.06 -16.50 -12.82
N ILE A 22 25.15 -16.14 -14.09
CA ILE A 22 25.57 -17.03 -15.17
C ILE A 22 26.81 -16.47 -15.88
N ALA A 23 27.66 -17.38 -16.37
CA ALA A 23 28.72 -17.06 -17.31
C ALA A 23 28.20 -17.27 -18.74
N LEU A 24 28.58 -16.37 -19.64
CA LEU A 24 28.30 -16.50 -21.07
C LEU A 24 29.52 -17.05 -21.82
N ASP A 25 29.27 -17.84 -22.86
CA ASP A 25 30.30 -18.24 -23.82
C ASP A 25 30.68 -17.11 -24.80
N ALA A 26 31.55 -17.40 -25.76
CA ALA A 26 32.01 -16.44 -26.76
C ALA A 26 30.90 -15.93 -27.70
N GLN A 27 29.81 -16.70 -27.84
CA GLN A 27 28.61 -16.38 -28.62
C GLN A 27 27.56 -15.63 -27.78
N GLY A 28 27.87 -15.39 -26.50
CA GLY A 28 27.02 -14.72 -25.53
C GLY A 28 25.89 -15.60 -24.99
N ASP A 29 25.96 -16.91 -25.20
CA ASP A 29 24.96 -17.89 -24.77
C ASP A 29 25.22 -18.37 -23.33
N PRO A 30 24.16 -18.74 -22.57
CA PRO A 30 24.32 -19.24 -21.21
C PRO A 30 25.15 -20.53 -21.18
N ALA A 31 26.35 -20.46 -20.61
CA ALA A 31 27.28 -21.59 -20.53
C ALA A 31 27.21 -22.30 -19.17
N GLU A 32 27.23 -21.55 -18.07
CA GLU A 32 27.33 -22.09 -16.71
C GLU A 32 26.55 -21.25 -15.69
N ILE A 33 26.00 -21.91 -14.66
CA ILE A 33 25.48 -21.26 -13.45
C ILE A 33 26.59 -21.14 -12.42
N LEU A 34 27.11 -19.92 -12.23
CA LEU A 34 28.13 -19.64 -11.22
C LEU A 34 27.55 -19.65 -9.80
N GLY A 35 26.29 -19.24 -9.65
CA GLY A 35 25.57 -19.28 -8.38
C GLY A 35 24.11 -18.91 -8.53
N MET A 36 23.26 -19.41 -7.63
CA MET A 36 21.85 -19.02 -7.58
C MET A 36 21.30 -19.13 -6.17
N GLY A 37 20.31 -18.30 -5.84
CA GLY A 37 19.74 -18.31 -4.51
C GLY A 37 18.43 -17.54 -4.37
N SER A 38 17.84 -17.65 -3.18
CA SER A 38 16.59 -16.98 -2.83
C SER A 38 16.70 -16.38 -1.44
N ARG A 39 16.64 -15.04 -1.38
CA ARG A 39 16.73 -14.24 -0.17
C ARG A 39 15.34 -13.78 0.23
N VAL A 40 14.84 -14.26 1.37
CA VAL A 40 13.57 -13.79 1.95
C VAL A 40 13.85 -12.55 2.79
N VAL A 41 13.07 -11.49 2.55
CA VAL A 41 13.17 -10.22 3.26
C VAL A 41 12.05 -10.19 4.31
N PRO A 42 12.33 -10.50 5.60
CA PRO A 42 11.29 -10.54 6.62
C PRO A 42 10.69 -9.16 6.79
N LEU A 43 9.36 -9.06 6.71
CA LEU A 43 8.63 -7.81 6.92
C LEU A 43 8.24 -7.66 8.40
N ASN A 44 7.69 -6.51 8.80
CA ASN A 44 7.45 -6.27 10.23
C ASN A 44 6.39 -7.23 10.78
N ASN A 45 5.37 -7.53 9.98
CA ASN A 45 4.40 -8.61 10.20
C ASN A 45 4.47 -9.65 9.08
N ALA A 46 4.15 -10.90 9.41
CA ALA A 46 4.10 -12.01 8.45
C ALA A 46 3.08 -11.79 7.31
N THR A 47 2.08 -10.91 7.49
CA THR A 47 1.06 -10.60 6.47
C THR A 47 1.38 -9.37 5.64
N ASP A 48 2.40 -8.57 5.98
CA ASP A 48 2.66 -7.28 5.33
C ASP A 48 2.81 -7.41 3.80
N ALA A 49 3.45 -8.47 3.31
CA ALA A 49 3.59 -8.73 1.87
C ALA A 49 2.23 -9.03 1.22
N ALA A 50 1.42 -9.88 1.87
CA ALA A 50 0.09 -10.24 1.38
C ALA A 50 -0.87 -9.06 1.42
N ASP A 51 -0.85 -8.27 2.50
CA ASP A 51 -1.64 -7.07 2.68
C ASP A 51 -1.23 -5.98 1.66
N PHE A 52 0.07 -5.85 1.40
CA PHE A 52 0.58 -5.04 0.30
C PHE A 52 0.02 -5.55 -1.04
N SER A 53 0.15 -6.82 -1.40
CA SER A 53 -0.30 -7.33 -2.70
C SER A 53 -1.79 -7.08 -2.96
N ILE A 54 -2.63 -7.10 -1.92
CA ILE A 54 -4.08 -6.83 -2.05
C ILE A 54 -4.47 -5.35 -1.93
N GLY A 55 -3.47 -4.46 -1.79
CA GLY A 55 -3.67 -3.02 -1.74
C GLY A 55 -4.20 -2.48 -0.42
N LYS A 56 -4.15 -3.25 0.68
CA LYS A 56 -4.54 -2.68 1.99
C LYS A 56 -3.62 -1.49 2.32
N ALA A 57 -4.23 -0.41 2.79
CA ALA A 57 -3.52 0.82 3.20
C ALA A 57 -2.55 0.62 4.39
N PHE A 58 -2.57 -0.57 5.00
CA PHE A 58 -1.86 -0.85 6.23
C PHE A 58 -0.36 -1.00 5.99
N THR A 59 0.40 -0.12 6.64
CA THR A 59 1.83 -0.36 6.89
C THR A 59 2.03 -0.31 8.40
N ALA A 60 2.98 -1.06 8.95
CA ALA A 60 3.37 -0.94 10.36
C ALA A 60 3.70 0.53 10.78
N SER A 61 4.05 1.40 9.82
CA SER A 61 4.27 2.82 10.05
C SER A 61 3.00 3.62 10.31
N GLN A 62 1.84 3.18 9.81
CA GLN A 62 0.54 3.82 10.03
C GLN A 62 0.11 3.66 11.48
N GLU A 63 0.16 2.45 12.04
CA GLU A 63 -0.14 2.21 13.46
C GLU A 63 0.79 3.00 14.37
N ARG A 64 2.09 2.97 14.09
CA ARG A 64 3.07 3.79 14.82
C ARG A 64 2.73 5.28 14.75
N THR A 65 2.26 5.75 13.60
CA THR A 65 1.82 7.14 13.42
C THR A 65 0.55 7.44 14.20
N ALA A 66 -0.44 6.55 14.18
CA ALA A 66 -1.68 6.67 14.96
C ALA A 66 -1.39 6.74 16.46
N ARG A 67 -0.59 5.80 17.00
CA ARG A 67 -0.16 5.80 18.41
C ARG A 67 0.62 7.07 18.77
N ARG A 68 1.50 7.55 17.89
CA ARG A 68 2.21 8.83 18.06
C ARG A 68 1.25 10.02 18.08
N THR A 69 0.23 10.01 17.22
CA THR A 69 -0.79 11.06 17.17
C THR A 69 -1.62 11.08 18.45
N MET A 70 -2.04 9.91 18.95
CA MET A 70 -2.73 9.79 20.26
C MET A 70 -1.91 10.35 21.41
N ARG A 71 -0.62 9.96 21.52
CA ARG A 71 0.29 10.50 22.55
C ARG A 71 0.45 12.02 22.45
N ARG A 72 0.61 12.55 21.24
CA ARG A 72 0.67 14.01 21.01
C ARG A 72 -0.63 14.71 21.37
N GLY A 73 -1.77 14.10 21.05
CA GLY A 73 -3.09 14.59 21.42
C GLY A 73 -3.23 14.71 22.92
N PHE A 74 -2.88 13.65 23.66
CA PHE A 74 -2.90 13.62 25.12
C PHE A 74 -1.95 14.64 25.76
N ALA A 75 -0.69 14.71 25.30
CA ALA A 75 0.27 15.70 25.81
C ALA A 75 -0.19 17.14 25.58
N ARG A 76 -0.81 17.43 24.42
CA ARG A 76 -1.39 18.75 24.12
C ARG A 76 -2.63 19.04 24.97
N TYR A 77 -3.44 18.03 25.25
CA TYR A 77 -4.57 18.12 26.16
C TYR A 77 -4.11 18.49 27.58
N GLN A 78 -3.07 17.83 28.10
CA GLN A 78 -2.47 18.15 29.40
C GLN A 78 -1.89 19.57 29.43
N LEU A 79 -1.09 19.94 28.42
CA LEU A 79 -0.48 21.27 28.35
C LEU A 79 -1.52 22.39 28.30
N ARG A 80 -2.59 22.20 27.54
CA ARG A 80 -3.68 23.17 27.45
C ARG A 80 -4.38 23.37 28.79
N ARG A 81 -4.68 22.28 29.51
CA ARG A 81 -5.29 22.35 30.85
C ARG A 81 -4.37 23.02 31.86
N TYR A 82 -3.07 22.74 31.78
CA TYR A 82 -2.08 23.42 32.60
C TYR A 82 -2.04 24.93 32.31
N ARG A 83 -2.01 25.34 31.04
CA ARG A 83 -2.04 26.76 30.64
C ARG A 83 -3.31 27.43 31.17
N LEU A 84 -4.48 26.83 30.98
CA LEU A 84 -5.74 27.40 31.47
C LEU A 84 -5.72 27.60 32.99
N ARG A 85 -5.38 26.56 33.77
CA ARG A 85 -5.32 26.67 35.24
C ARG A 85 -4.42 27.81 35.69
N ARG A 86 -3.24 27.96 35.08
CA ARG A 86 -2.31 29.05 35.39
C ARG A 86 -2.89 30.43 35.08
N GLU A 87 -3.62 30.60 33.98
CA GLU A 87 -4.23 31.90 33.66
C GLU A 87 -5.42 32.20 34.57
N LEU A 88 -6.21 31.18 34.97
CA LEU A 88 -7.32 31.35 35.92
C LEU A 88 -6.83 31.68 37.35
N GLU A 89 -5.73 31.07 37.78
CA GLU A 89 -5.13 31.31 39.10
C GLU A 89 -4.75 32.78 39.32
N LYS A 90 -4.24 33.46 38.29
CA LYS A 90 -3.84 34.88 38.35
C LYS A 90 -4.99 35.83 38.69
N VAL A 91 -6.22 35.43 38.40
CA VAL A 91 -7.44 36.25 38.55
C VAL A 91 -8.42 35.64 39.56
N GLY A 92 -7.97 34.68 40.39
CA GLY A 92 -8.81 34.07 41.44
C GLY A 92 -9.93 33.16 40.93
N MET A 93 -9.86 32.70 39.67
CA MET A 93 -10.89 31.83 39.05
C MET A 93 -10.56 30.34 39.15
N LEU A 94 -9.63 29.92 40.03
CA LEU A 94 -9.29 28.50 40.10
C LEU A 94 -10.38 27.73 40.89
N PRO A 95 -10.99 26.67 40.33
CA PRO A 95 -12.01 25.92 41.03
C PRO A 95 -11.38 25.08 42.16
N ASP A 96 -12.08 25.02 43.28
CA ASP A 96 -11.71 24.19 44.42
C ASP A 96 -12.01 22.69 44.20
N ALA A 97 -11.69 21.87 45.21
CA ALA A 97 -11.91 20.42 45.14
C ALA A 97 -13.39 20.05 45.01
N ALA A 98 -14.30 20.79 45.66
CA ALA A 98 -15.74 20.54 45.61
C ALA A 98 -16.28 20.79 44.20
N LEU A 99 -15.92 21.93 43.60
CA LEU A 99 -16.27 22.30 42.23
C LEU A 99 -15.72 21.30 41.21
N ILE A 100 -14.50 20.81 41.41
CA ILE A 100 -13.89 19.79 40.53
C ILE A 100 -14.69 18.48 40.57
N GLN A 101 -15.20 18.11 41.74
CA GLN A 101 -15.91 16.86 42.01
C GLN A 101 -17.44 16.93 41.80
N LEU A 102 -17.98 18.07 41.32
CA LEU A 102 -19.41 18.21 41.06
C LEU A 102 -20.01 17.02 40.29
N PRO A 103 -21.21 16.54 40.70
CA PRO A 103 -22.00 15.60 39.93
C PRO A 103 -22.20 16.06 38.48
N LEU A 104 -22.41 15.09 37.58
CA LEU A 104 -22.44 15.38 36.15
C LEU A 104 -23.54 16.38 35.78
N LEU A 105 -24.76 16.22 36.30
CA LEU A 105 -25.88 17.13 36.04
C LEU A 105 -25.57 18.54 36.52
N GLU A 106 -25.19 18.71 37.79
CA GLU A 106 -24.84 20.01 38.38
C GLU A 106 -23.73 20.73 37.61
N LEU A 107 -22.73 20.00 37.10
CA LEU A 107 -21.68 20.59 36.26
C LEU A 107 -22.21 21.19 34.94
N TRP A 108 -23.24 20.58 34.35
CA TRP A 108 -23.87 21.10 33.13
C TRP A 108 -24.88 22.20 33.42
N GLU A 109 -25.60 22.12 34.54
CA GLU A 109 -26.46 23.20 35.03
C GLU A 109 -25.66 24.46 35.36
N LEU A 110 -24.44 24.30 35.89
CA LEU A 110 -23.51 25.41 36.09
C LEU A 110 -23.13 26.08 34.77
N ARG A 111 -22.99 25.33 33.67
CA ARG A 111 -22.75 25.90 32.33
C ARG A 111 -23.97 26.60 31.76
N GLU A 112 -25.15 26.03 31.98
CA GLU A 112 -26.44 26.65 31.63
C GLU A 112 -26.58 28.01 32.33
N ARG A 113 -26.40 28.07 33.66
CA ARG A 113 -26.45 29.31 34.44
C ARG A 113 -25.42 30.33 33.96
N ALA A 114 -24.19 29.90 33.67
CA ALA A 114 -23.14 30.78 33.17
C ALA A 114 -23.51 31.53 31.88
N ALA A 115 -24.35 30.93 31.03
CA ALA A 115 -24.76 31.47 29.74
C ALA A 115 -26.10 32.27 29.81
N THR A 116 -26.76 32.27 30.96
CA THR A 116 -28.05 32.93 31.17
C THR A 116 -27.85 34.36 31.64
N ALA A 117 -28.44 35.33 30.93
CA ALA A 117 -28.39 36.73 31.34
C ALA A 117 -29.11 36.93 32.69
N GLY A 118 -28.51 37.72 33.59
CA GLY A 118 -29.06 37.97 34.93
C GLY A 118 -28.56 37.01 36.02
N GLU A 119 -27.91 35.89 35.67
CA GLU A 119 -27.27 34.98 36.63
C GLU A 119 -25.80 35.36 36.85
N CYS A 120 -25.41 35.63 38.11
CA CYS A 120 -24.01 35.88 38.48
C CYS A 120 -23.39 34.62 39.08
N LEU A 121 -22.33 34.10 38.46
CA LEU A 121 -21.51 33.02 39.03
C LEU A 121 -20.35 33.61 39.81
N THR A 122 -19.89 32.89 40.84
CA THR A 122 -18.61 33.20 41.48
C THR A 122 -17.43 32.95 40.52
N LEU A 123 -16.31 33.65 40.73
CA LEU A 123 -15.09 33.47 39.91
C LEU A 123 -14.61 32.00 39.85
N PRO A 124 -14.57 31.22 40.95
CA PRO A 124 -14.23 29.79 40.90
C PRO A 124 -15.24 28.93 40.12
N GLU A 125 -16.54 29.21 40.21
CA GLU A 125 -17.59 28.54 39.43
C GLU A 125 -17.43 28.78 37.93
N LEU A 126 -17.21 30.05 37.53
CA LEU A 126 -16.93 30.40 36.14
C LEU A 126 -15.64 29.72 35.65
N GLY A 127 -14.61 29.66 36.50
CA GLY A 127 -13.41 28.89 36.23
C GLY A 127 -13.64 27.40 36.03
N ARG A 128 -14.57 26.79 36.78
CA ARG A 128 -14.98 25.39 36.62
C ARG A 128 -15.63 25.14 35.26
N VAL A 129 -16.50 26.06 34.83
CA VAL A 129 -17.15 26.06 33.50
C VAL A 129 -16.10 26.11 32.40
N LEU A 130 -15.15 27.05 32.47
CA LEU A 130 -14.08 27.19 31.48
C LEU A 130 -13.18 25.94 31.43
N CYS A 131 -12.87 25.34 32.59
CA CYS A 131 -12.14 24.07 32.66
C CYS A 131 -12.90 22.92 31.96
N HIS A 132 -14.23 22.92 32.02
CA HIS A 132 -15.07 21.93 31.35
C HIS A 132 -15.13 22.14 29.83
N ILE A 133 -15.31 23.37 29.35
CA ILE A 133 -15.23 23.70 27.91
C ILE A 133 -13.83 23.37 27.36
N ASN A 134 -12.78 23.68 28.12
CA ASN A 134 -11.41 23.31 27.75
C ASN A 134 -11.21 21.79 27.60
N GLN A 135 -11.89 21.00 28.44
CA GLN A 135 -11.87 19.55 28.35
C GLN A 135 -12.60 19.03 27.10
N LYS A 136 -13.77 19.61 26.78
CA LYS A 136 -14.65 19.23 25.67
C LYS A 136 -14.92 20.42 24.77
N ARG A 137 -14.05 20.67 23.78
CA ARG A 137 -14.06 21.88 22.93
C ARG A 137 -14.57 21.68 21.49
N GLY A 138 -15.41 20.67 21.27
CA GLY A 138 -15.98 20.32 19.97
C GLY A 138 -14.99 19.89 18.87
N TYR A 139 -15.56 19.41 17.75
CA TYR A 139 -14.81 19.05 16.54
C TYR A 139 -14.59 20.28 15.64
N ARG A 140 -13.35 20.53 15.21
CA ARG A 140 -13.05 21.64 14.29
C ARG A 140 -13.11 21.11 12.85
N HIS A 141 -14.07 21.61 12.09
CA HIS A 141 -14.17 21.32 10.66
C HIS A 141 -12.92 21.81 9.92
N VAL A 142 -12.46 20.99 8.97
CA VAL A 142 -11.46 21.38 7.97
C VAL A 142 -12.11 21.45 6.59
N LYS A 143 -11.49 22.17 5.66
CA LYS A 143 -12.02 22.35 4.30
C LYS A 143 -12.42 21.03 3.61
N SER A 144 -11.62 19.97 3.77
CA SER A 144 -11.92 18.65 3.19
C SER A 144 -13.19 18.00 3.74
N ASP A 145 -13.66 18.39 4.93
CA ASP A 145 -14.88 17.86 5.53
C ASP A 145 -16.13 18.35 4.79
N ALA A 146 -16.10 19.57 4.26
CA ALA A 146 -17.21 20.15 3.49
C ALA A 146 -17.45 19.39 2.17
N ALA A 147 -16.38 18.94 1.52
CA ALA A 147 -16.44 18.14 0.29
C ALA A 147 -16.89 16.68 0.53
N ALA A 148 -16.72 16.14 1.74
CA ALA A 148 -17.03 14.74 2.06
C ALA A 148 -18.54 14.47 2.29
N ILE A 149 -19.34 15.51 2.46
CA ILE A 149 -20.76 15.43 2.87
C ILE A 149 -21.71 15.34 1.67
N VAL A 150 -21.28 15.80 0.48
CA VAL A 150 -22.12 15.93 -0.74
C VAL A 150 -21.68 14.94 -1.82
N GLY A 151 -21.23 13.74 -1.45
CA GLY A 151 -20.52 12.83 -2.37
C GLY A 151 -21.13 12.69 -3.78
N ASP A 152 -20.26 12.67 -4.80
CA ASP A 152 -20.55 12.39 -6.21
C ASP A 152 -21.65 11.32 -6.37
N GLU A 153 -22.62 11.57 -7.26
CA GLU A 153 -23.73 10.67 -7.65
C GLU A 153 -23.29 9.32 -8.30
N GLY A 154 -22.03 8.90 -8.16
CA GLY A 154 -21.46 7.76 -8.90
C GLY A 154 -21.15 6.48 -8.11
N GLU A 155 -20.71 6.56 -6.86
CA GLU A 155 -20.39 5.36 -6.06
C GLU A 155 -20.62 5.66 -4.56
N LYS A 156 -21.73 5.16 -4.01
CA LYS A 156 -22.00 5.16 -2.57
C LYS A 156 -20.95 4.31 -1.83
N LYS A 157 -19.77 4.86 -1.57
CA LYS A 157 -18.97 4.44 -0.42
C LYS A 157 -19.58 5.12 0.81
N LYS A 158 -20.28 4.34 1.63
CA LYS A 158 -20.57 4.68 3.03
C LYS A 158 -19.23 4.73 3.78
N ASP A 159 -18.44 5.78 3.56
CA ASP A 159 -17.24 6.02 4.37
C ASP A 159 -17.71 6.48 5.76
N SER A 160 -17.30 5.76 6.82
CA SER A 160 -17.66 6.07 8.22
C SER A 160 -17.44 7.54 8.63
N ASN A 161 -16.48 8.22 7.98
CA ASN A 161 -16.17 9.63 8.25
C ASN A 161 -17.26 10.59 7.76
N SER A 162 -17.94 10.30 6.63
CA SER A 162 -19.01 11.18 6.13
C SER A 162 -20.25 11.09 7.00
N ALA A 163 -20.61 9.88 7.46
CA ALA A 163 -21.71 9.68 8.41
C ALA A 163 -21.44 10.38 9.76
N TYR A 164 -20.21 10.32 10.26
CA TYR A 164 -19.80 11.03 11.47
C TYR A 164 -19.94 12.55 11.33
N LEU A 165 -19.47 13.13 10.22
CA LEU A 165 -19.57 14.57 9.96
C LEU A 165 -21.01 15.03 9.73
N ALA A 166 -21.84 14.22 9.06
CA ALA A 166 -23.26 14.51 8.88
C ALA A 166 -24.00 14.52 10.22
N GLY A 167 -23.68 13.60 11.13
CA GLY A 167 -24.24 13.59 12.48
C GLY A 167 -23.91 14.85 13.29
N ILE A 168 -22.69 15.39 13.16
CA ILE A 168 -22.31 16.65 13.81
C ILE A 168 -23.15 17.82 13.27
N ARG A 169 -23.34 17.90 11.94
CA ARG A 169 -24.16 18.96 11.35
C ARG A 169 -25.61 18.90 11.80
N ALA A 170 -26.21 17.71 11.77
CA ALA A 170 -27.59 17.53 12.24
C ALA A 170 -27.76 17.96 13.71
N ASN A 171 -26.76 17.67 14.56
CA ASN A 171 -26.77 18.14 15.94
C ASN A 171 -26.63 19.68 16.03
N ASP A 172 -25.74 20.28 15.24
CA ASP A 172 -25.56 21.74 15.21
C ASP A 172 -26.81 22.47 14.71
N GLU A 173 -27.48 21.95 13.69
CA GLU A 173 -28.76 22.47 13.15
C GLU A 173 -29.85 22.40 14.21
N LYS A 174 -30.02 21.22 14.84
CA LYS A 174 -30.98 21.05 15.94
C LYS A 174 -30.74 22.02 17.09
N LEU A 175 -29.47 22.21 17.48
CA LEU A 175 -29.11 23.13 18.56
C LEU A 175 -29.47 24.59 18.21
N GLN A 176 -29.26 24.97 16.95
CA GLN A 176 -29.57 26.29 16.45
C GLN A 176 -31.08 26.54 16.35
N ASP A 177 -31.86 25.56 15.86
CA ASP A 177 -33.32 25.63 15.78
C ASP A 177 -33.96 25.75 17.16
N GLU A 178 -33.38 25.11 18.17
CA GLU A 178 -33.83 25.20 19.56
C GLU A 178 -33.33 26.48 20.27
N HIS A 179 -32.50 27.31 19.64
CA HIS A 179 -31.88 28.52 20.21
C HIS A 179 -31.14 28.28 21.54
N LYS A 180 -30.48 27.12 21.68
CA LYS A 180 -29.78 26.72 22.92
C LYS A 180 -28.27 26.75 22.76
N THR A 181 -27.57 27.00 23.86
CA THR A 181 -26.13 26.70 23.96
C THR A 181 -25.89 25.21 24.18
N VAL A 182 -24.66 24.74 23.92
CA VAL A 182 -24.28 23.34 24.19
C VAL A 182 -24.46 22.99 25.67
N GLY A 183 -24.19 23.93 26.58
CA GLY A 183 -24.41 23.80 28.02
C GLY A 183 -25.87 23.55 28.39
N GLN A 184 -26.76 24.44 27.94
CA GLN A 184 -28.22 24.35 28.13
C GLN A 184 -28.78 23.04 27.59
N TYR A 185 -28.40 22.69 26.35
CA TYR A 185 -28.87 21.47 25.71
C TYR A 185 -28.50 20.21 26.51
N PHE A 186 -27.24 20.09 26.95
CA PHE A 186 -26.83 18.91 27.72
C PHE A 186 -27.40 18.89 29.15
N ALA A 187 -27.60 20.04 29.80
CA ALA A 187 -28.26 20.11 31.10
C ALA A 187 -29.69 19.56 31.00
N GLU A 188 -30.45 20.02 30.01
CA GLU A 188 -31.81 19.54 29.75
C GLU A 188 -31.84 18.04 29.40
N GLN A 189 -30.98 17.59 28.49
CA GLN A 189 -30.91 16.17 28.11
C GLN A 189 -30.55 15.28 29.30
N LEU A 190 -29.70 15.75 30.22
CA LEU A 190 -29.38 15.02 31.44
C LEU A 190 -30.57 14.94 32.40
N ARG A 191 -31.31 16.03 32.61
CA ARG A 191 -32.54 16.03 33.40
C ARG A 191 -33.57 15.04 32.86
N GLN A 192 -33.77 15.02 31.53
CA GLN A 192 -34.73 14.13 30.87
C GLN A 192 -34.32 12.64 30.89
N ASN A 193 -33.02 12.34 30.96
CA ASN A 193 -32.50 10.96 30.85
C ASN A 193 -31.92 10.41 32.17
N GLN A 194 -32.18 11.08 33.29
CA GLN A 194 -31.72 10.63 34.60
C GLN A 194 -32.44 9.34 34.99
N SER A 195 -31.68 8.31 35.37
CA SER A 195 -32.24 7.10 35.96
C SER A 195 -31.42 6.66 37.16
N GLU A 196 -32.13 6.19 38.19
CA GLU A 196 -31.52 5.73 39.44
C GLU A 196 -31.39 4.21 39.43
N SER A 197 -30.24 3.69 39.89
CA SER A 197 -30.04 2.25 40.06
C SER A 197 -30.64 1.78 41.39
N PRO A 198 -30.99 0.48 41.51
CA PRO A 198 -31.42 -0.10 42.78
C PRO A 198 -30.38 -0.02 43.92
N THR A 199 -29.13 0.32 43.59
CA THR A 199 -28.02 0.50 44.54
C THR A 199 -27.74 1.99 44.81
N GLY A 200 -28.65 2.90 44.45
CA GLY A 200 -28.53 4.36 44.66
C GLY A 200 -27.61 5.10 43.69
N GLY A 201 -27.20 4.48 42.57
CA GLY A 201 -26.31 5.09 41.59
C GLY A 201 -27.08 5.80 40.47
N ILE A 202 -26.79 7.08 40.22
CA ILE A 202 -27.40 7.84 39.12
C ILE A 202 -26.71 7.52 37.79
N SER A 203 -27.50 7.27 36.74
CA SER A 203 -27.01 7.02 35.39
C SER A 203 -27.74 7.88 34.34
N TYR A 204 -27.05 8.17 33.24
CA TYR A 204 -27.57 8.99 32.14
C TYR A 204 -27.34 8.32 30.78
N ARG A 205 -28.28 8.51 29.84
CA ARG A 205 -28.26 7.89 28.50
C ARG A 205 -27.86 8.83 27.35
N ILE A 206 -26.95 9.78 27.58
CA ILE A 206 -26.59 10.84 26.60
C ILE A 206 -25.20 10.67 25.96
N LYS A 207 -24.93 9.53 25.30
CA LYS A 207 -23.64 9.28 24.61
C LYS A 207 -23.71 9.55 23.11
N ASP A 208 -22.54 9.74 22.50
CA ASP A 208 -22.33 9.87 21.06
C ASP A 208 -22.94 11.13 20.39
N GLN A 209 -23.24 12.16 21.18
CA GLN A 209 -23.67 13.48 20.69
C GLN A 209 -22.47 14.42 20.62
N ILE A 210 -22.12 14.85 19.41
CA ILE A 210 -20.93 15.64 19.12
C ILE A 210 -21.34 16.88 18.35
N PHE A 211 -20.89 18.03 18.81
CA PHE A 211 -21.10 19.34 18.20
C PHE A 211 -19.82 19.89 17.59
N SER A 212 -19.95 20.81 16.64
CA SER A 212 -18.79 21.50 16.09
C SER A 212 -18.15 22.43 17.12
N ARG A 213 -16.87 22.77 16.90
CA ARG A 213 -16.13 23.71 17.74
C ARG A 213 -16.77 25.10 17.73
N GLN A 214 -17.42 25.47 16.64
CA GLN A 214 -18.09 26.77 16.55
C GLN A 214 -19.17 26.90 17.62
N ARG A 215 -19.99 25.87 17.84
CA ARG A 215 -21.05 25.90 18.87
C ARG A 215 -20.52 26.05 20.30
N TYR A 216 -19.33 25.55 20.58
CA TYR A 216 -18.66 25.79 21.86
C TYR A 216 -18.05 27.19 21.97
N ILE A 217 -17.64 27.80 20.84
CA ILE A 217 -17.19 29.19 20.79
C ILE A 217 -18.39 30.11 21.01
N ASP A 218 -19.52 29.85 20.35
CA ASP A 218 -20.76 30.62 20.51
C ASP A 218 -21.23 30.60 21.98
N GLU A 219 -21.25 29.43 22.62
CA GLU A 219 -21.53 29.30 24.07
C GLU A 219 -20.52 30.08 24.92
N TYR A 220 -19.23 29.99 24.60
CA TYR A 220 -18.19 30.72 25.34
C TYR A 220 -18.40 32.23 25.24
N ASP A 221 -18.64 32.75 24.03
CA ASP A 221 -18.85 34.18 23.79
C ASP A 221 -20.13 34.66 24.52
N GLN A 222 -21.19 33.84 24.54
CA GLN A 222 -22.41 34.12 25.31
C GLN A 222 -22.17 34.12 26.82
N ILE A 223 -21.43 33.15 27.35
CA ILE A 223 -21.04 33.13 28.79
C ILE A 223 -20.24 34.39 29.13
N MET A 224 -19.26 34.75 28.29
CA MET A 224 -18.44 35.93 28.54
C MET A 224 -19.26 37.21 28.49
N ALA A 225 -20.22 37.33 27.57
CA ALA A 225 -21.13 38.47 27.51
C ALA A 225 -22.02 38.57 28.77
N ALA A 226 -22.60 37.45 29.23
CA ALA A 226 -23.45 37.43 30.41
C ALA A 226 -22.68 37.75 31.70
N GLN A 227 -21.48 37.19 31.87
CA GLN A 227 -20.69 37.34 33.11
C GLN A 227 -19.86 38.63 33.15
N ARG A 228 -19.52 39.23 32.01
CA ARG A 228 -18.75 40.50 31.94
C ARG A 228 -19.47 41.66 32.63
N VAL A 229 -20.80 41.62 32.68
CA VAL A 229 -21.60 42.64 33.39
C VAL A 229 -21.22 42.71 34.88
N TYR A 230 -20.85 41.59 35.49
CA TYR A 230 -20.49 41.50 36.91
C TYR A 230 -18.98 41.63 37.17
N TYR A 231 -18.14 41.29 36.20
CA TYR A 231 -16.68 41.30 36.34
C TYR A 231 -15.97 42.07 35.20
N PRO A 232 -16.30 43.34 34.92
CA PRO A 232 -15.78 44.08 33.76
C PRO A 232 -14.26 44.29 33.81
N ASP A 233 -13.68 44.46 35.00
CA ASP A 233 -12.24 44.71 35.20
C ASP A 233 -11.39 43.45 35.01
N ILE A 234 -12.00 42.26 35.16
CA ILE A 234 -11.33 40.97 34.99
C ILE A 234 -11.57 40.43 33.58
N LEU A 235 -12.82 40.50 33.10
CA LEU A 235 -13.25 40.01 31.80
C LEU A 235 -13.08 41.08 30.72
N THR A 236 -11.84 41.56 30.57
CA THR A 236 -11.46 42.50 29.51
C THR A 236 -11.45 41.81 28.14
N ASP A 237 -11.58 42.60 27.06
CA ASP A 237 -11.54 42.06 25.69
C ASP A 237 -10.25 41.28 25.40
N GLU A 238 -9.12 41.78 25.90
CA GLU A 238 -7.82 41.14 25.78
C GLU A 238 -7.79 39.78 26.50
N PHE A 239 -8.32 39.70 27.72
CA PHE A 239 -8.35 38.46 28.48
C PHE A 239 -9.31 37.43 27.87
N ILE A 240 -10.50 37.85 27.47
CA ILE A 240 -11.49 37.02 26.79
C ILE A 240 -10.91 36.45 25.49
N GLN A 241 -10.27 37.29 24.67
CA GLN A 241 -9.69 36.85 23.40
C GLN A 241 -8.51 35.90 23.62
N MET A 242 -7.63 36.19 24.59
CA MET A 242 -6.49 35.33 24.94
C MET A 242 -6.97 33.94 25.38
N LEU A 243 -7.96 33.86 26.29
CA LEU A 243 -8.53 32.60 26.73
C LEU A 243 -9.18 31.82 25.59
N ARG A 244 -9.91 32.49 24.69
CA ARG A 244 -10.57 31.86 23.54
C ARG A 244 -9.56 31.33 22.52
N ASP A 245 -8.73 32.22 21.99
CA ASP A 245 -7.97 32.00 20.75
C ASP A 245 -6.60 31.36 21.01
N GLU A 246 -6.00 31.60 22.19
CA GLU A 246 -4.67 31.08 22.54
C GLU A 246 -4.68 29.91 23.53
N VAL A 247 -5.72 29.78 24.35
CA VAL A 247 -5.80 28.75 25.40
C VAL A 247 -6.80 27.66 25.04
N ILE A 248 -8.11 27.96 25.03
CA ILE A 248 -9.18 26.98 24.98
C ILE A 248 -9.31 26.37 23.58
N PHE A 249 -9.48 27.19 22.54
CA PHE A 249 -9.79 26.72 21.18
C PHE A 249 -8.56 26.63 20.27
N MET A 250 -7.40 27.11 20.72
CA MET A 250 -6.13 27.01 20.01
C MET A 250 -5.82 25.59 19.56
N GLN A 251 -5.54 25.44 18.27
CA GLN A 251 -5.04 24.19 17.69
C GLN A 251 -3.87 24.51 16.78
N ARG A 252 -2.75 23.81 17.00
CA ARG A 252 -1.57 23.95 16.13
C ARG A 252 -1.96 23.64 14.68
N PRO A 253 -1.52 24.46 13.71
CA PRO A 253 -1.78 24.20 12.31
C PRO A 253 -1.16 22.86 11.89
N LEU A 254 -1.73 22.27 10.84
CA LEU A 254 -1.16 21.07 10.24
C LEU A 254 0.24 21.37 9.68
N LYS A 255 1.14 20.40 9.75
CA LYS A 255 2.47 20.57 9.17
C LYS A 255 2.35 20.56 7.65
N SER A 256 2.98 21.54 7.00
CA SER A 256 3.08 21.57 5.55
C SER A 256 3.83 20.33 5.03
N CYS A 257 3.18 19.60 4.12
CA CYS A 257 3.75 18.46 3.42
C CYS A 257 4.36 18.86 2.06
N LYS A 258 4.54 20.16 1.77
CA LYS A 258 5.09 20.65 0.49
C LYS A 258 6.47 20.08 0.16
N HIS A 259 7.28 19.76 1.17
CA HIS A 259 8.58 19.11 0.99
C HIS A 259 8.49 17.69 0.37
N LEU A 260 7.36 17.00 0.52
CA LEU A 260 7.10 15.68 -0.06
C LEU A 260 6.69 15.75 -1.55
N VAL A 261 6.40 16.95 -2.07
CA VAL A 261 6.11 17.15 -3.48
C VAL A 261 7.39 16.90 -4.27
N SER A 262 7.30 16.13 -5.35
CA SER A 262 8.46 15.82 -6.19
C SER A 262 8.95 17.05 -6.95
N LEU A 263 10.25 17.06 -7.26
CA LEU A 263 10.80 17.98 -8.26
C LEU A 263 10.34 17.55 -9.66
N CYS A 264 10.28 18.50 -10.59
CA CYS A 264 10.03 18.19 -11.99
C CYS A 264 11.28 17.56 -12.62
N GLU A 265 11.10 16.41 -13.28
CA GLU A 265 12.22 15.65 -13.87
C GLU A 265 12.95 16.43 -14.98
N PHE A 266 12.25 17.32 -15.69
CA PHE A 266 12.81 18.14 -16.78
C PHE A 266 13.51 19.41 -16.28
N GLU A 267 13.31 19.81 -15.02
CA GLU A 267 13.84 21.08 -14.50
C GLU A 267 14.66 20.88 -13.20
N LYS A 268 14.93 19.61 -12.84
CA LYS A 268 15.78 19.29 -11.68
C LYS A 268 17.26 19.41 -12.07
N GLN A 269 18.05 19.88 -11.12
CA GLN A 269 19.50 19.95 -11.23
C GLN A 269 20.13 19.26 -10.02
N GLU A 270 21.34 18.74 -10.18
CA GLU A 270 22.13 18.14 -9.11
C GLU A 270 23.38 18.98 -8.86
N LYS A 271 23.64 19.35 -7.60
CA LYS A 271 24.90 19.97 -7.18
C LYS A 271 25.42 19.30 -5.93
N VAL A 272 26.74 19.15 -5.82
CA VAL A 272 27.39 18.74 -4.58
C VAL A 272 27.38 19.93 -3.62
N MET A 273 26.83 19.74 -2.43
CA MET A 273 26.74 20.76 -1.38
C MET A 273 27.21 20.18 -0.05
N ARG A 274 27.87 20.99 0.78
CA ARG A 274 28.22 20.62 2.15
C ARG A 274 26.99 20.76 3.04
N VAL A 275 26.50 19.65 3.58
CA VAL A 275 25.30 19.60 4.42
C VAL A 275 25.67 19.13 5.82
N GLN A 276 25.14 19.79 6.86
CA GLN A 276 25.29 19.30 8.23
C GLN A 276 24.45 18.03 8.43
N GLN A 277 25.12 16.92 8.75
CA GLN A 277 24.53 15.63 9.05
C GLN A 277 24.75 15.30 10.53
N ASP A 278 23.74 14.68 11.16
CA ASP A 278 23.81 14.15 12.52
C ASP A 278 24.64 12.85 12.46
N ASP A 279 25.72 12.75 13.25
CA ASP A 279 26.64 11.61 13.27
C ASP A 279 26.02 10.33 13.88
N GLY A 280 24.77 10.42 14.35
CA GLY A 280 24.06 9.32 15.01
C GLY A 280 24.52 9.05 16.46
N LYS A 281 25.55 9.75 16.93
CA LYS A 281 26.06 9.76 18.31
C LYS A 281 25.71 11.05 19.05
N GLY A 282 25.21 12.07 18.35
CA GLY A 282 24.76 13.34 18.92
C GLY A 282 25.56 14.56 18.48
N GLY A 283 26.62 14.40 17.68
CA GLY A 283 27.38 15.47 17.03
C GLY A 283 26.84 15.87 15.65
N ARG A 284 27.41 16.93 15.08
CA ARG A 284 27.11 17.41 13.71
C ARG A 284 28.38 17.37 12.88
N GLN A 285 28.35 16.69 11.74
CA GLN A 285 29.45 16.65 10.79
C GLN A 285 29.02 17.31 9.47
N LEU A 286 29.91 18.07 8.85
CA LEU A 286 29.72 18.56 7.48
C LEU A 286 30.07 17.43 6.52
N VAL A 287 29.09 16.98 5.73
CA VAL A 287 29.27 15.93 4.73
C VAL A 287 28.92 16.50 3.36
N GLU A 288 29.78 16.26 2.37
CA GLU A 288 29.48 16.60 0.99
C GLU A 288 28.41 15.67 0.44
N ARG A 289 27.31 16.26 -0.04
CA ARG A 289 26.14 15.53 -0.50
C ARG A 289 25.68 16.08 -1.83
N LYS A 290 25.41 15.20 -2.79
CA LYS A 290 24.66 15.56 -4.01
C LYS A 290 23.21 15.90 -3.61
N VAL A 291 22.85 17.17 -3.75
CA VAL A 291 21.51 17.69 -3.47
C VAL A 291 20.81 17.99 -4.79
N LYS A 292 19.61 17.43 -4.94
CA LYS A 292 18.69 17.72 -6.04
C LYS A 292 17.88 18.97 -5.71
N PHE A 293 17.89 19.95 -6.60
CA PHE A 293 17.07 21.16 -6.49
C PHE A 293 16.38 21.46 -7.83
N GLY A 294 15.36 22.32 -7.82
CA GLY A 294 14.55 22.63 -8.98
C GLY A 294 13.10 22.97 -8.61
N PRO A 295 12.26 23.31 -9.58
CA PRO A 295 10.85 23.59 -9.32
C PRO A 295 10.09 22.31 -9.00
N LYS A 296 9.12 22.43 -8.10
CA LYS A 296 8.20 21.34 -7.75
C LYS A 296 7.18 21.11 -8.88
N VAL A 297 6.67 19.89 -8.97
CA VAL A 297 5.59 19.56 -9.91
C VAL A 297 4.32 20.37 -9.59
N ALA A 298 3.58 20.76 -10.62
CA ALA A 298 2.36 21.55 -10.50
C ALA A 298 1.18 20.70 -10.00
N PRO A 299 0.24 21.28 -9.23
CA PRO A 299 -1.02 20.62 -8.87
C PRO A 299 -1.82 20.26 -10.12
N LYS A 300 -2.48 19.11 -10.14
CA LYS A 300 -3.33 18.70 -11.28
C LYS A 300 -4.52 19.65 -11.47
N SER A 301 -4.99 20.28 -10.42
CA SER A 301 -6.08 21.27 -10.44
C SER A 301 -5.63 22.65 -10.95
N SER A 302 -4.33 22.90 -11.12
CA SER A 302 -3.86 24.18 -11.64
C SER A 302 -4.44 24.46 -13.03
N PRO A 303 -4.93 25.68 -13.32
CA PRO A 303 -5.44 26.04 -14.65
C PRO A 303 -4.44 25.75 -15.78
N LEU A 304 -3.16 26.07 -15.58
CA LEU A 304 -2.09 25.74 -16.53
C LEU A 304 -1.95 24.23 -16.77
N PHE A 305 -1.99 23.44 -15.70
CA PHE A 305 -1.87 21.98 -15.81
C PHE A 305 -3.07 21.38 -16.56
N GLN A 306 -4.28 21.86 -16.27
CA GLN A 306 -5.50 21.43 -16.96
C GLN A 306 -5.43 21.75 -18.46
N LEU A 307 -4.99 22.95 -18.82
CA LEU A 307 -4.84 23.37 -20.21
C LEU A 307 -3.78 22.53 -20.95
N CYS A 308 -2.60 22.35 -20.36
CA CYS A 308 -1.54 21.47 -20.91
C CYS A 308 -2.04 20.04 -21.13
N ARG A 309 -2.72 19.45 -20.15
CA ARG A 309 -3.31 18.12 -20.26
C ARG A 309 -4.35 18.02 -21.38
N ILE A 310 -5.15 19.06 -21.58
CA ILE A 310 -6.16 19.08 -22.65
C ILE A 310 -5.47 19.08 -24.02
N TYR A 311 -4.48 19.94 -24.25
CA TYR A 311 -3.73 19.92 -25.51
C TYR A 311 -3.00 18.59 -25.74
N GLU A 312 -2.34 18.04 -24.72
CA GLU A 312 -1.73 16.70 -24.80
C GLU A 312 -2.76 15.64 -25.22
N ALA A 313 -3.99 15.71 -24.71
CA ALA A 313 -5.04 14.74 -25.04
C ALA A 313 -5.63 14.96 -26.45
N VAL A 314 -5.85 16.20 -26.85
CA VAL A 314 -6.43 16.55 -28.16
C VAL A 314 -5.46 16.23 -29.30
N ASN A 315 -4.16 16.52 -29.14
CA ASN A 315 -3.14 16.24 -30.16
C ASN A 315 -2.91 14.73 -30.37
N ASN A 316 -3.33 13.90 -29.41
CA ASN A 316 -3.26 12.45 -29.48
C ASN A 316 -4.52 11.79 -30.03
N ILE A 317 -5.56 12.55 -30.40
CA ILE A 317 -6.72 11.99 -31.09
C ILE A 317 -6.27 11.50 -32.48
N ARG A 318 -6.65 10.27 -32.84
CA ARG A 318 -6.53 9.76 -34.20
C ARG A 318 -7.94 9.50 -34.75
N LEU A 319 -8.26 10.13 -35.88
CA LEU A 319 -9.53 9.93 -36.56
C LEU A 319 -9.32 9.13 -37.83
N THR A 320 -10.24 8.22 -38.09
CA THR A 320 -10.30 7.46 -39.34
C THR A 320 -11.71 7.51 -39.92
N ARG A 321 -11.77 7.49 -41.25
CA ARG A 321 -13.03 7.32 -41.99
C ARG A 321 -13.43 5.84 -42.01
N PRO A 322 -14.70 5.51 -42.35
CA PRO A 322 -15.18 4.12 -42.36
C PRO A 322 -14.44 3.19 -43.33
N ASP A 323 -13.82 3.76 -44.36
CA ASP A 323 -12.97 3.07 -45.34
C ASP A 323 -11.56 2.76 -44.81
N GLY A 324 -11.20 3.26 -43.62
CA GLY A 324 -9.89 3.08 -43.00
C GLY A 324 -8.90 4.22 -43.26
N SER A 325 -9.22 5.20 -44.10
CA SER A 325 -8.32 6.33 -44.38
C SER A 325 -8.18 7.27 -43.16
N PRO A 326 -6.96 7.82 -42.90
CA PRO A 326 -6.75 8.76 -41.81
C PRO A 326 -7.41 10.11 -42.07
N ARG A 327 -7.83 10.78 -40.99
CA ARG A 327 -8.39 12.15 -40.99
C ARG A 327 -7.68 12.99 -39.92
N ASP A 328 -6.85 13.92 -40.36
CA ASP A 328 -6.15 14.83 -39.46
C ASP A 328 -7.08 15.90 -38.90
N ILE A 329 -6.76 16.49 -37.74
CA ILE A 329 -7.53 17.57 -37.12
C ILE A 329 -6.87 18.91 -37.47
N THR A 330 -7.62 19.81 -38.12
CA THR A 330 -7.07 21.13 -38.49
C THR A 330 -6.83 22.02 -37.26
N PRO A 331 -6.00 23.06 -37.35
CA PRO A 331 -5.80 24.01 -36.25
C PRO A 331 -7.10 24.64 -35.73
N GLU A 332 -8.04 24.97 -36.61
CA GLU A 332 -9.35 25.57 -36.27
C GLU A 332 -10.26 24.57 -35.56
N GLU A 333 -10.30 23.32 -36.06
CA GLU A 333 -11.03 22.22 -35.42
C GLU A 333 -10.46 21.94 -34.03
N ARG A 334 -9.13 21.94 -33.89
CA ARG A 334 -8.42 21.78 -32.62
C ARG A 334 -8.79 22.87 -31.63
N ALA A 335 -8.80 24.13 -32.06
CA ALA A 335 -9.20 25.26 -31.24
C ALA A 335 -10.65 25.11 -30.73
N LYS A 336 -11.59 24.68 -31.60
CA LYS A 336 -12.99 24.41 -31.22
C LYS A 336 -13.11 23.28 -30.20
N ILE A 337 -12.37 22.19 -30.39
CA ILE A 337 -12.35 21.05 -29.46
C ILE A 337 -11.82 21.48 -28.08
N VAL A 338 -10.71 22.24 -28.05
CA VAL A 338 -10.13 22.75 -26.81
C VAL A 338 -11.09 23.72 -26.12
N ALA A 339 -11.72 24.64 -26.85
CA ALA A 339 -12.71 25.57 -26.30
C ALA A 339 -13.91 24.84 -25.67
N HIS A 340 -14.41 23.79 -26.32
CA HIS A 340 -15.46 22.94 -25.75
C HIS A 340 -15.00 22.24 -24.46
N LEU A 341 -13.77 21.69 -24.45
CA LEU A 341 -13.21 21.04 -23.27
C LEU A 341 -12.91 22.02 -22.12
N GLN A 342 -12.78 23.32 -22.38
CA GLN A 342 -12.64 24.33 -21.31
C GLN A 342 -13.96 24.59 -20.58
N SER A 343 -15.11 24.45 -21.25
CA SER A 343 -16.44 24.73 -20.70
C SER A 343 -17.25 23.48 -20.34
N SER A 344 -16.87 22.30 -20.84
CA SER A 344 -17.61 21.04 -20.64
C SER A 344 -16.84 20.04 -19.78
N ALA A 345 -17.53 19.24 -18.97
CA ALA A 345 -16.92 18.25 -18.09
C ALA A 345 -16.20 17.12 -18.86
N SER A 346 -16.75 16.73 -20.01
CA SER A 346 -16.14 15.77 -20.92
C SER A 346 -16.60 16.00 -22.36
N LEU A 347 -15.80 15.52 -23.31
CA LEU A 347 -16.14 15.44 -24.72
C LEU A 347 -16.43 13.98 -25.06
N SER A 348 -17.67 13.68 -25.41
CA SER A 348 -18.07 12.37 -25.92
C SER A 348 -17.78 12.25 -27.42
N PHE A 349 -17.74 11.02 -27.94
CA PHE A 349 -17.55 10.82 -29.37
C PHE A 349 -18.69 11.43 -30.21
N ALA A 350 -19.93 11.36 -29.72
CA ALA A 350 -21.08 11.99 -30.37
C ALA A 350 -20.94 13.52 -30.41
N ALA A 351 -20.47 14.14 -29.32
CA ALA A 351 -20.20 15.57 -29.27
C ALA A 351 -19.08 15.98 -30.23
N LEU A 352 -18.01 15.17 -30.34
CA LEU A 352 -16.94 15.42 -31.31
C LEU A 352 -17.46 15.42 -32.74
N LYS A 353 -18.26 14.42 -33.14
CA LYS A 353 -18.86 14.37 -34.48
C LYS A 353 -19.68 15.62 -34.81
N LYS A 354 -20.44 16.10 -33.82
CA LYS A 354 -21.21 17.35 -33.94
C LYS A 354 -20.31 18.57 -34.11
N LEU A 355 -19.21 18.65 -33.38
CA LEU A 355 -18.23 19.75 -33.48
C LEU A 355 -17.52 19.78 -34.83
N LEU A 356 -17.14 18.61 -35.35
CA LEU A 356 -16.47 18.44 -36.64
C LEU A 356 -17.44 18.48 -37.85
N LYS A 357 -18.76 18.48 -37.60
CA LYS A 357 -19.81 18.39 -38.63
C LYS A 357 -19.71 17.16 -39.54
N GLU A 358 -19.13 16.07 -39.04
CA GLU A 358 -18.95 14.82 -39.79
C GLU A 358 -19.67 13.65 -39.08
N LYS A 359 -20.64 13.02 -39.77
CA LYS A 359 -21.47 11.94 -39.19
C LYS A 359 -20.73 10.59 -39.13
N VAL A 360 -19.84 10.34 -40.09
CA VAL A 360 -19.21 9.03 -40.30
C VAL A 360 -17.70 9.11 -40.04
N LEU A 361 -17.35 9.04 -38.76
CA LEU A 361 -15.98 9.02 -38.26
C LEU A 361 -15.82 7.90 -37.23
N ILE A 362 -14.59 7.48 -37.02
CA ILE A 362 -14.12 6.60 -35.94
C ILE A 362 -12.98 7.33 -35.21
N ALA A 363 -12.96 7.27 -33.87
CA ALA A 363 -11.87 7.82 -33.05
C ALA A 363 -11.32 6.74 -32.12
N ASP A 364 -10.00 6.71 -31.94
CA ASP A 364 -9.30 5.72 -31.11
C ASP A 364 -9.49 5.93 -29.60
N GLN A 365 -9.41 7.17 -29.11
CA GLN A 365 -9.43 7.49 -27.68
C GLN A 365 -10.83 7.81 -27.12
N LEU A 366 -11.79 8.20 -27.96
CA LEU A 366 -13.09 8.75 -27.56
C LEU A 366 -14.23 7.73 -27.47
N THR A 367 -13.95 6.49 -27.84
CA THR A 367 -14.88 5.35 -27.91
C THR A 367 -15.17 4.68 -26.56
N SER A 368 -14.45 5.07 -25.50
CA SER A 368 -14.76 4.66 -24.13
C SER A 368 -15.94 5.47 -23.56
N LYS A 369 -16.72 4.88 -22.64
CA LYS A 369 -17.88 5.54 -21.99
C LYS A 369 -17.59 6.91 -21.37
N SER A 370 -16.35 7.20 -21.00
CA SER A 370 -15.98 8.41 -20.25
C SER A 370 -15.63 9.62 -21.12
N GLY A 371 -15.39 9.43 -22.43
CA GLY A 371 -14.91 10.51 -23.31
C GLY A 371 -13.57 11.12 -22.87
N LEU A 372 -13.17 12.21 -23.51
CA LEU A 372 -12.02 13.03 -23.10
C LEU A 372 -12.43 13.96 -21.97
N LYS A 373 -11.65 14.01 -20.88
CA LYS A 373 -11.96 14.86 -19.72
C LYS A 373 -11.66 16.32 -20.00
N GLY A 374 -12.64 17.20 -19.79
CA GLY A 374 -12.48 18.65 -19.89
C GLY A 374 -11.81 19.29 -18.67
N ASN A 375 -11.79 20.62 -18.61
CA ASN A 375 -11.13 21.39 -17.56
C ASN A 375 -11.95 21.32 -16.27
N SER A 376 -11.65 20.34 -15.43
CA SER A 376 -12.36 20.12 -14.17
C SER A 376 -12.35 21.34 -13.25
N THR A 377 -11.28 22.15 -13.31
CA THR A 377 -11.14 23.34 -12.45
C THR A 377 -12.06 24.46 -12.93
N ARG A 378 -12.00 24.80 -14.22
CA ARG A 378 -12.82 25.86 -14.81
C ARG A 378 -14.31 25.51 -14.73
N VAL A 379 -14.68 24.27 -15.03
CA VAL A 379 -16.08 23.80 -14.96
C VAL A 379 -16.64 23.89 -13.53
N ALA A 380 -15.87 23.47 -12.52
CA ALA A 380 -16.32 23.53 -11.12
C ALA A 380 -16.48 24.98 -10.64
N LEU A 381 -15.58 25.88 -11.02
CA LEU A 381 -15.68 27.30 -10.69
C LEU A 381 -16.84 27.97 -11.45
N ALA A 382 -17.02 27.64 -12.72
CA ALA A 382 -18.12 28.15 -13.53
C ALA A 382 -19.48 27.77 -12.92
N ALA A 383 -19.63 26.54 -12.45
CA ALA A 383 -20.86 26.10 -11.77
C ALA A 383 -21.13 26.90 -10.49
N ALA A 384 -20.10 27.17 -9.67
CA ALA A 384 -20.25 27.94 -8.44
C ALA A 384 -20.53 29.44 -8.70
N LEU A 385 -20.00 29.99 -9.79
CA LEU A 385 -20.18 31.40 -10.16
C LEU A 385 -21.40 31.64 -11.05
N GLN A 386 -22.08 30.60 -11.54
CA GLN A 386 -23.23 30.72 -12.44
C GLN A 386 -24.37 31.59 -11.88
N PRO A 387 -24.69 31.56 -10.56
CA PRO A 387 -25.68 32.47 -9.97
C PRO A 387 -25.20 33.92 -9.82
N TYR A 388 -23.91 34.21 -10.06
CA TYR A 388 -23.27 35.50 -9.84
C TYR A 388 -22.55 36.00 -11.11
N PRO A 389 -23.28 36.46 -12.14
CA PRO A 389 -22.73 36.84 -13.44
C PRO A 389 -21.59 37.87 -13.37
N GLN A 390 -21.62 38.77 -12.38
CA GLN A 390 -20.60 39.80 -12.15
C GLN A 390 -19.19 39.22 -11.94
N TYR A 391 -19.08 37.96 -11.48
CA TYR A 391 -17.80 37.31 -11.20
C TYR A 391 -17.33 36.36 -12.32
N LEU A 392 -18.06 36.23 -13.44
CA LEU A 392 -17.69 35.31 -14.52
C LEU A 392 -16.36 35.68 -15.19
N HIS A 393 -15.98 36.97 -15.20
CA HIS A 393 -14.67 37.45 -15.66
C HIS A 393 -13.49 36.84 -14.87
N LEU A 394 -13.74 36.32 -13.65
CA LEU A 394 -12.73 35.61 -12.88
C LEU A 394 -12.39 34.22 -13.45
N LEU A 395 -13.09 33.76 -14.48
CA LEU A 395 -12.80 32.51 -15.18
C LEU A 395 -11.82 32.67 -16.34
N ASP A 396 -11.35 33.90 -16.59
CA ASP A 396 -10.48 34.20 -17.70
C ASP A 396 -8.99 34.02 -17.36
N MET A 397 -8.24 33.57 -18.36
CA MET A 397 -6.81 33.33 -18.29
C MET A 397 -6.19 33.49 -19.66
N GLU A 398 -5.66 34.67 -19.92
CA GLU A 398 -4.89 34.95 -21.14
C GLU A 398 -3.42 34.66 -20.89
N LEU A 399 -2.77 34.01 -21.86
CA LEU A 399 -1.39 33.60 -21.75
C LEU A 399 -0.54 34.46 -22.68
N GLU A 400 0.33 35.27 -22.11
CA GLU A 400 1.34 36.02 -22.85
C GLU A 400 2.55 35.13 -23.12
N THR A 401 3.11 35.25 -24.32
CA THR A 401 4.30 34.51 -24.74
C THR A 401 5.46 35.46 -25.00
N ARG A 402 6.68 34.94 -24.83
CA ARG A 402 7.93 35.60 -25.26
C ARG A 402 8.81 34.59 -25.98
N MET A 403 9.73 35.07 -26.80
CA MET A 403 10.75 34.22 -27.40
C MET A 403 11.84 33.88 -26.38
N MET A 404 12.33 32.64 -26.42
CA MET A 404 13.41 32.14 -25.59
C MET A 404 14.33 31.29 -26.45
N THR A 405 15.63 31.57 -26.40
CA THR A 405 16.65 30.76 -27.06
C THR A 405 16.80 29.44 -26.31
N VAL A 406 16.73 28.34 -27.05
CA VAL A 406 16.93 26.98 -26.57
C VAL A 406 18.04 26.35 -27.39
N GLN A 407 18.97 25.70 -26.69
CA GLN A 407 19.99 24.87 -27.31
C GLN A 407 19.41 23.49 -27.57
N LEU A 408 19.48 23.06 -28.83
CA LEU A 408 19.13 21.74 -29.29
C LEU A 408 20.42 21.00 -29.63
N THR A 409 20.57 19.79 -29.13
CA THR A 409 21.69 18.92 -29.52
C THR A 409 21.15 17.95 -30.55
N ASP A 410 21.74 17.93 -31.74
CA ASP A 410 21.46 16.91 -32.74
C ASP A 410 21.90 15.54 -32.21
N GLU A 411 21.02 14.55 -32.28
CA GLU A 411 21.26 13.24 -31.69
C GLU A 411 22.22 12.37 -32.50
N GLU A 412 22.39 12.66 -33.80
CA GLU A 412 23.26 11.90 -34.70
C GLU A 412 24.64 12.55 -34.85
N THR A 413 24.71 13.88 -34.87
CA THR A 413 25.98 14.61 -35.08
C THR A 413 26.58 15.17 -33.79
N GLY A 414 25.79 15.29 -32.71
CA GLY A 414 26.22 15.92 -31.46
C GLY A 414 26.34 17.45 -31.54
N GLU A 415 26.00 18.06 -32.67
CA GLU A 415 26.06 19.51 -32.86
C GLU A 415 25.03 20.23 -32.01
N VAL A 416 25.45 21.32 -31.35
CA VAL A 416 24.56 22.18 -30.57
C VAL A 416 24.10 23.34 -31.45
N THR A 417 22.81 23.36 -31.79
CA THR A 417 22.17 24.45 -32.54
C THR A 417 21.30 25.29 -31.61
N GLU A 418 21.20 26.59 -31.89
CA GLU A 418 20.34 27.50 -31.15
C GLU A 418 19.04 27.75 -31.92
N ARG A 419 17.90 27.59 -31.25
CA ARG A 419 16.58 27.84 -31.82
C ARG A 419 15.76 28.72 -30.90
N GLU A 420 15.08 29.71 -31.46
CA GLU A 420 14.11 30.49 -30.71
C GLU A 420 12.76 29.77 -30.63
N VAL A 421 12.21 29.68 -29.42
CA VAL A 421 10.89 29.11 -29.18
C VAL A 421 10.05 30.01 -28.30
N ALA A 422 8.75 30.07 -28.62
CA ALA A 422 7.79 30.78 -27.79
C ALA A 422 7.59 30.05 -26.45
N VAL A 423 7.62 30.80 -25.35
CA VAL A 423 7.35 30.31 -24.00
C VAL A 423 6.35 31.22 -23.30
N VAL A 424 5.45 30.65 -22.50
CA VAL A 424 4.53 31.42 -21.68
C VAL A 424 5.30 32.15 -20.57
N THR A 425 5.02 33.44 -20.38
CA THR A 425 5.65 34.24 -19.31
C THR A 425 5.06 33.88 -17.94
N ASP A 426 5.58 34.43 -16.84
CA ASP A 426 5.01 34.22 -15.50
C ASP A 426 3.77 35.08 -15.22
N SER A 427 3.32 35.89 -16.18
CA SER A 427 2.14 36.76 -16.04
C SER A 427 0.84 35.96 -15.83
N TYR A 428 0.80 34.68 -16.22
CA TYR A 428 -0.33 33.77 -15.91
C TYR A 428 -0.68 33.75 -14.42
N ALA A 429 0.28 33.99 -13.52
CA ALA A 429 0.04 33.95 -12.08
C ALA A 429 -0.82 35.12 -11.59
N ARG A 430 -0.88 36.20 -12.38
CA ARG A 430 -1.69 37.40 -12.13
C ARG A 430 -3.07 37.32 -12.77
N GLN A 431 -3.29 36.35 -13.66
CA GLN A 431 -4.56 36.16 -14.36
C GLN A 431 -5.70 35.80 -13.40
N PRO A 432 -6.94 36.28 -13.63
CA PRO A 432 -8.06 36.11 -12.70
C PRO A 432 -8.34 34.66 -12.30
N LEU A 433 -8.42 33.73 -13.26
CA LEU A 433 -8.69 32.31 -12.98
C LEU A 433 -7.60 31.67 -12.12
N TYR A 434 -6.33 32.02 -12.36
CA TYR A 434 -5.22 31.48 -11.58
C TYR A 434 -5.25 31.99 -10.14
N ARG A 435 -5.53 33.29 -9.94
CA ARG A 435 -5.62 33.90 -8.60
C ARG A 435 -6.79 33.32 -7.80
N LEU A 436 -7.97 33.21 -8.41
CA LEU A 436 -9.13 32.57 -7.79
C LEU A 436 -8.83 31.13 -7.40
N TRP A 437 -8.31 30.32 -8.34
CA TRP A 437 -7.89 28.96 -8.04
C TRP A 437 -6.83 28.91 -6.91
N HIS A 438 -5.83 29.78 -6.93
CA HIS A 438 -4.72 29.76 -5.97
C HIS A 438 -5.17 30.09 -4.54
N ILE A 439 -6.10 31.04 -4.37
CA ILE A 439 -6.73 31.35 -3.08
C ILE A 439 -7.47 30.12 -2.56
N LEU A 440 -8.32 29.52 -3.39
CA LEU A 440 -9.11 28.35 -3.02
C LEU A 440 -8.22 27.11 -2.76
N TYR A 441 -7.11 26.98 -3.47
CA TYR A 441 -6.17 25.88 -3.29
C TYR A 441 -5.29 26.03 -2.03
N SER A 442 -4.88 27.25 -1.70
CA SER A 442 -3.83 27.49 -0.69
C SER A 442 -4.35 27.83 0.69
N ILE A 443 -5.57 28.38 0.81
CA ILE A 443 -6.14 28.80 2.08
C ILE A 443 -7.12 27.72 2.59
N GLU A 444 -6.82 27.17 3.76
CA GLU A 444 -7.69 26.16 4.40
C GLU A 444 -8.70 26.78 5.37
N GLU A 445 -8.42 27.97 5.91
CA GLU A 445 -9.23 28.63 6.92
C GLU A 445 -10.30 29.50 6.23
N ARG A 446 -11.57 29.34 6.64
CA ARG A 446 -12.73 29.93 5.95
C ARG A 446 -12.70 31.46 6.01
N ASP A 447 -12.38 32.04 7.16
CA ASP A 447 -12.41 33.50 7.32
C ASP A 447 -11.23 34.17 6.60
N ALA A 448 -10.06 33.55 6.61
CA ALA A 448 -8.91 33.96 5.82
C ALA A 448 -9.20 33.88 4.32
N MET A 449 -9.96 32.87 3.88
CA MET A 449 -10.39 32.75 2.48
C MET A 449 -11.36 33.88 2.12
N ARG A 450 -12.38 34.12 2.95
CA ARG A 450 -13.32 35.24 2.79
C ARG A 450 -12.58 36.57 2.65
N ARG A 451 -11.66 36.86 3.58
CA ARG A 451 -10.84 38.08 3.54
C ARG A 451 -10.01 38.17 2.24
N ALA A 452 -9.40 37.07 1.80
CA ALA A 452 -8.61 37.05 0.57
C ALA A 452 -9.48 37.28 -0.68
N LEU A 453 -10.68 36.69 -0.75
CA LEU A 453 -11.60 36.88 -1.88
C LEU A 453 -12.07 38.35 -1.99
N ILE A 454 -12.36 39.00 -0.85
CA ILE A 454 -12.73 40.43 -0.82
C ILE A 454 -11.53 41.30 -1.22
N THR A 455 -10.41 41.18 -0.49
CA THR A 455 -9.26 42.09 -0.64
C THR A 455 -8.49 41.92 -1.94
N GLN A 456 -8.44 40.70 -2.50
CA GLN A 456 -7.62 40.41 -3.67
C GLN A 456 -8.43 40.32 -4.96
N LEU A 457 -9.70 39.91 -4.90
CA LEU A 457 -10.56 39.71 -6.09
C LEU A 457 -11.78 40.64 -6.13
N GLY A 458 -11.96 41.51 -5.13
CA GLY A 458 -13.05 42.49 -5.12
C GLY A 458 -14.45 41.88 -4.99
N MET A 459 -14.57 40.66 -4.44
CA MET A 459 -15.88 40.06 -4.18
C MET A 459 -16.61 40.80 -3.06
N LYS A 460 -17.91 41.02 -3.22
CA LYS A 460 -18.75 41.67 -2.22
C LYS A 460 -18.97 40.76 -1.01
N ALA A 461 -19.01 41.36 0.18
CA ALA A 461 -19.22 40.64 1.44
C ALA A 461 -20.60 39.96 1.48
N GLU A 462 -21.62 40.66 0.97
CA GLU A 462 -23.01 40.23 0.95
C GLU A 462 -23.20 38.98 0.08
N ASP A 463 -22.54 38.92 -1.08
CA ASP A 463 -22.59 37.76 -1.98
C ASP A 463 -21.90 36.53 -1.36
N LEU A 464 -20.75 36.75 -0.70
CA LEU A 464 -20.00 35.69 -0.03
C LEU A 464 -20.79 35.10 1.14
N ASP A 465 -21.36 35.97 1.98
CA ASP A 465 -22.16 35.56 3.14
C ASP A 465 -23.54 35.02 2.74
N GLY A 466 -24.06 35.44 1.59
CA GLY A 466 -25.28 34.93 0.96
C GLY A 466 -25.17 33.53 0.33
N GLY A 467 -24.04 32.83 0.54
CA GLY A 467 -23.87 31.42 0.18
C GLY A 467 -22.77 31.12 -0.84
N LEU A 468 -22.23 32.12 -1.55
CA LEU A 468 -21.14 31.90 -2.51
C LEU A 468 -19.88 31.36 -1.84
N LEU A 469 -19.54 31.86 -0.64
CA LEU A 469 -18.38 31.38 0.10
C LEU A 469 -18.50 29.88 0.40
N ASP A 470 -19.69 29.40 0.72
CA ASP A 470 -19.90 27.99 1.02
C ASP A 470 -19.77 27.11 -0.23
N GLN A 471 -20.24 27.58 -1.39
CA GLN A 471 -20.04 26.88 -2.66
C GLN A 471 -18.54 26.79 -3.01
N LEU A 472 -17.82 27.91 -2.92
CA LEU A 472 -16.38 27.96 -3.21
C LEU A 472 -15.54 27.17 -2.18
N TYR A 473 -15.93 27.18 -0.90
CA TYR A 473 -15.24 26.46 0.16
C TYR A 473 -15.44 24.94 0.05
N ARG A 474 -16.54 24.47 -0.56
CA ARG A 474 -16.76 23.04 -0.87
C ARG A 474 -15.83 22.51 -1.98
N LEU A 475 -15.26 23.39 -2.82
CA LEU A 475 -14.35 22.98 -3.88
C LEU A 475 -12.97 22.56 -3.33
N ASP A 476 -12.66 21.26 -3.42
CA ASP A 476 -11.37 20.69 -3.01
C ASP A 476 -10.42 20.49 -4.20
N PHE A 477 -9.56 21.48 -4.42
CA PHE A 477 -8.51 21.44 -5.43
C PHE A 477 -7.22 20.74 -4.98
N VAL A 478 -7.14 20.26 -3.73
CA VAL A 478 -5.96 19.55 -3.20
C VAL A 478 -6.06 18.05 -3.47
N LYS A 479 -7.26 17.48 -3.35
CA LYS A 479 -7.54 16.04 -3.56
C LYS A 479 -7.04 15.46 -4.89
N PRO A 480 -7.11 16.16 -6.05
CA PRO A 480 -6.56 15.67 -7.31
C PRO A 480 -5.04 15.41 -7.30
N GLY A 481 -4.30 16.00 -6.35
CA GLY A 481 -2.86 15.84 -6.19
C GLY A 481 -2.03 16.60 -7.22
N TYR A 482 -0.84 16.09 -7.53
CA TYR A 482 0.15 16.74 -8.39
C TYR A 482 0.40 15.96 -9.69
N GLY A 483 0.75 16.67 -10.75
CA GLY A 483 1.18 16.10 -12.02
C GLY A 483 2.63 15.63 -12.02
N ASN A 484 3.18 15.41 -13.22
CA ASN A 484 4.59 15.05 -13.45
C ASN A 484 5.45 16.24 -13.93
N LYS A 485 4.83 17.39 -14.23
CA LYS A 485 5.47 18.58 -14.81
C LYS A 485 5.41 19.75 -13.83
N SER A 486 6.43 20.60 -13.78
CA SER A 486 6.38 21.89 -13.06
C SER A 486 5.62 22.94 -13.89
N ALA A 487 5.17 24.02 -13.25
CA ALA A 487 4.61 25.16 -13.97
C ALA A 487 5.63 25.74 -14.97
N LYS A 488 6.90 25.87 -14.56
CA LYS A 488 8.00 26.31 -15.43
C LYS A 488 8.12 25.48 -16.71
N PHE A 489 8.12 24.15 -16.59
CA PHE A 489 8.17 23.27 -17.76
C PHE A 489 6.90 23.34 -18.61
N ILE A 490 5.72 23.47 -17.98
CA ILE A 490 4.46 23.65 -18.71
C ILE A 490 4.48 24.94 -19.53
N CYS A 491 4.99 26.04 -18.98
CA CYS A 491 5.12 27.30 -19.70
C CYS A 491 6.01 27.19 -20.94
N LYS A 492 7.06 26.36 -20.87
CA LYS A 492 7.87 26.05 -22.05
C LYS A 492 7.16 25.17 -23.05
N LEU A 493 6.39 24.18 -22.60
CA LEU A 493 5.81 23.13 -23.45
C LEU A 493 4.51 23.54 -24.13
N LEU A 494 3.70 24.38 -23.47
CA LEU A 494 2.33 24.67 -23.87
C LEU A 494 2.22 25.35 -25.25
N PRO A 495 3.03 26.36 -25.61
CA PRO A 495 2.95 26.99 -26.93
C PRO A 495 3.19 26.01 -28.11
N GLN A 496 4.02 25.00 -27.89
CA GLN A 496 4.43 23.99 -28.87
C GLN A 496 3.29 22.98 -29.05
N LEU A 497 2.64 22.60 -27.95
CA LEU A 497 1.41 21.81 -28.01
C LEU A 497 0.26 22.58 -28.69
N GLN A 498 0.19 23.90 -28.53
CA GLN A 498 -0.80 24.75 -29.19
C GLN A 498 -0.62 24.79 -30.72
N GLN A 499 0.62 24.71 -31.21
CA GLN A 499 0.95 24.55 -32.64
C GLN A 499 0.57 23.18 -33.20
N GLY A 500 0.15 22.26 -32.34
CA GLY A 500 -0.37 20.96 -32.70
C GLY A 500 0.63 19.81 -32.62
N LEU A 501 1.86 20.08 -32.18
CA LEU A 501 2.91 19.09 -31.96
C LEU A 501 2.49 18.05 -30.92
N GLY A 502 2.89 16.80 -31.16
CA GLY A 502 2.77 15.73 -30.18
C GLY A 502 3.64 16.00 -28.95
N TYR A 503 3.39 15.27 -27.85
CA TYR A 503 4.15 15.48 -26.61
C TYR A 503 5.67 15.30 -26.78
N SER A 504 6.09 14.28 -27.54
CA SER A 504 7.52 14.01 -27.80
C SER A 504 8.16 15.14 -28.60
N GLU A 505 7.50 15.55 -29.70
CA GLU A 505 7.95 16.63 -30.58
C GLU A 505 8.02 17.97 -29.83
N ALA A 506 7.01 18.27 -29.01
CA ALA A 506 7.00 19.47 -28.19
C ALA A 506 8.14 19.49 -27.15
N CYS A 507 8.48 18.34 -26.55
CA CYS A 507 9.64 18.24 -25.66
C CYS A 507 10.97 18.44 -26.42
N ALA A 508 11.12 17.81 -27.58
CA ALA A 508 12.30 17.98 -28.42
C ALA A 508 12.48 19.44 -28.85
N ALA A 509 11.40 20.10 -29.27
CA ALA A 509 11.41 21.50 -29.68
C ALA A 509 11.90 22.46 -28.58
N VAL A 510 11.70 22.11 -27.30
CA VAL A 510 12.16 22.92 -26.15
C VAL A 510 13.43 22.38 -25.49
N GLY A 511 14.18 21.53 -26.19
CA GLY A 511 15.51 21.06 -25.78
C GLY A 511 15.50 19.98 -24.72
N TYR A 512 14.43 19.17 -24.65
CA TYR A 512 14.30 18.09 -23.68
C TYR A 512 14.13 16.72 -24.35
N ARG A 513 15.05 15.79 -24.05
CA ARG A 513 14.93 14.38 -24.41
C ARG A 513 13.86 13.70 -23.55
N HIS A 514 12.69 13.40 -24.14
CA HIS A 514 11.56 12.84 -23.38
C HIS A 514 11.83 11.41 -22.84
N SER A 515 12.67 10.63 -23.54
CA SER A 515 12.95 9.22 -23.26
C SER A 515 13.99 9.02 -22.15
N ASN A 516 14.89 9.98 -21.93
CA ASN A 516 16.05 9.87 -21.02
C ASN A 516 16.86 8.56 -21.18
N SER A 517 16.79 7.93 -22.36
CA SER A 517 17.59 6.74 -22.67
C SER A 517 19.04 7.18 -22.92
N PRO A 518 20.02 6.59 -22.22
CA PRO A 518 21.42 6.92 -22.47
C PRO A 518 21.89 6.36 -23.81
N THR A 519 22.78 7.07 -24.51
CA THR A 519 23.40 6.58 -25.75
C THR A 519 24.42 5.48 -25.47
N SER A 520 24.88 4.80 -26.53
CA SER A 520 25.92 3.78 -26.41
C SER A 520 27.25 4.36 -25.92
N GLU A 521 27.64 5.57 -26.36
CA GLU A 521 28.84 6.26 -25.84
C GLU A 521 28.65 6.62 -24.35
N GLU A 522 27.51 7.22 -23.98
CA GLU A 522 27.21 7.60 -22.59
C GLU A 522 27.24 6.42 -21.61
N ILE A 523 26.85 5.22 -22.06
CA ILE A 523 26.94 3.99 -21.26
C ILE A 523 28.41 3.56 -21.08
N THR A 524 29.21 3.70 -22.14
CA THR A 524 30.61 3.26 -22.17
C THR A 524 31.48 4.15 -21.30
N GLU A 525 31.28 5.47 -21.37
CA GLU A 525 32.05 6.47 -20.61
C GLU A 525 31.59 6.63 -19.15
N ARG A 526 30.48 5.99 -18.76
CA ARG A 526 29.93 6.12 -17.41
C ARG A 526 30.91 5.62 -16.34
N THR A 527 31.30 6.53 -15.45
CA THR A 527 32.03 6.20 -14.22
C THR A 527 31.16 5.36 -13.29
N LEU A 528 31.64 4.17 -12.91
CA LEU A 528 30.93 3.27 -12.00
C LEU A 528 31.52 3.36 -10.60
N LEU A 529 30.65 3.34 -9.60
CA LEU A 529 31.04 3.16 -8.21
C LEU A 529 31.48 1.72 -7.97
N GLU A 530 32.56 1.54 -7.22
CA GLU A 530 33.01 0.22 -6.76
C GLU A 530 31.90 -0.47 -5.96
N LYS A 531 31.33 0.24 -4.98
CA LYS A 531 30.22 -0.21 -4.14
C LYS A 531 29.02 0.71 -4.27
N ILE A 532 27.86 0.13 -4.56
CA ILE A 532 26.59 0.87 -4.65
C ILE A 532 26.16 1.28 -3.23
N PRO A 533 25.93 2.58 -2.95
CA PRO A 533 25.53 3.04 -1.62
C PRO A 533 24.10 2.60 -1.28
N LEU A 534 23.86 2.33 0.01
CA LEU A 534 22.51 2.04 0.50
C LEU A 534 21.63 3.29 0.44
N LEU A 535 20.37 3.09 0.08
CA LEU A 535 19.33 4.11 0.14
C LEU A 535 19.16 4.60 1.58
N GLN A 536 19.09 5.92 1.71
CA GLN A 536 18.85 6.58 2.98
C GLN A 536 17.38 6.51 3.38
N ARG A 537 17.12 6.69 4.66
CA ARG A 537 15.77 6.56 5.20
C ARG A 537 14.83 7.63 4.63
N ASN A 538 13.70 7.18 4.07
CA ASN A 538 12.68 8.00 3.40
C ASN A 538 13.16 8.63 2.09
N GLU A 539 14.20 8.06 1.47
CA GLU A 539 14.59 8.43 0.11
C GLU A 539 13.51 7.99 -0.88
N LEU A 540 12.81 6.89 -0.59
CA LEU A 540 11.64 6.45 -1.34
C LEU A 540 10.35 6.63 -0.55
N ARG A 541 9.24 6.84 -1.26
CA ARG A 541 7.90 7.06 -0.66
C ARG A 541 7.39 5.85 0.13
N GLN A 542 7.79 4.64 -0.25
CA GLN A 542 7.32 3.39 0.36
C GLN A 542 8.47 2.69 1.10
N PRO A 543 8.46 2.65 2.45
CA PRO A 543 9.53 2.04 3.23
C PRO A 543 9.75 0.55 2.95
N LEU A 544 8.70 -0.18 2.55
CA LEU A 544 8.78 -1.60 2.17
C LEU A 544 9.66 -1.77 0.91
N VAL A 545 9.46 -0.90 -0.08
CA VAL A 545 10.24 -0.90 -1.33
C VAL A 545 11.69 -0.51 -1.05
N GLU A 546 11.91 0.52 -0.23
CA GLU A 546 13.26 0.93 0.21
C GLU A 546 14.00 -0.23 0.89
N LYS A 547 13.30 -1.04 1.70
CA LYS A 547 13.88 -2.23 2.34
C LYS A 547 14.28 -3.30 1.31
N ILE A 548 13.43 -3.58 0.33
CA ILE A 548 13.72 -4.57 -0.73
C ILE A 548 14.91 -4.10 -1.56
N LEU A 549 14.91 -2.85 -2.02
CA LEU A 549 16.01 -2.30 -2.82
C LEU A 549 17.33 -2.24 -2.04
N ASN A 550 17.30 -1.96 -0.73
CA ASN A 550 18.49 -2.07 0.11
C ASN A 550 18.99 -3.51 0.28
N GLN A 551 18.11 -4.51 0.26
CA GLN A 551 18.56 -5.92 0.23
C GLN A 551 19.12 -6.29 -1.15
N MET A 552 18.54 -5.80 -2.24
CA MET A 552 19.10 -5.92 -3.59
C MET A 552 20.50 -5.31 -3.66
N ILE A 553 20.71 -4.09 -3.15
CA ILE A 553 22.02 -3.43 -3.13
C ILE A 553 23.05 -4.26 -2.36
N ASN A 554 22.69 -4.77 -1.17
CA ASN A 554 23.61 -5.64 -0.41
C ASN A 554 23.99 -6.90 -1.20
N LEU A 555 23.01 -7.53 -1.85
CA LEU A 555 23.22 -8.76 -2.63
C LEU A 555 24.10 -8.51 -3.84
N VAL A 556 23.80 -7.46 -4.61
CA VAL A 556 24.57 -7.10 -5.81
C VAL A 556 26.00 -6.69 -5.43
N ASN A 557 26.19 -5.94 -4.35
CA ASN A 557 27.53 -5.59 -3.86
C ASN A 557 28.33 -6.84 -3.44
N ALA A 558 27.70 -7.81 -2.79
CA ALA A 558 28.36 -9.06 -2.42
C ALA A 558 28.77 -9.87 -3.66
N LEU A 559 27.85 -10.05 -4.61
CA LEU A 559 28.13 -10.76 -5.87
C LEU A 559 29.19 -10.06 -6.72
N LYS A 560 29.14 -8.72 -6.80
CA LYS A 560 30.13 -7.92 -7.53
C LYS A 560 31.52 -8.05 -6.93
N ALA A 561 31.63 -8.05 -5.60
CA ALA A 561 32.92 -8.19 -4.92
C ALA A 561 33.52 -9.59 -5.10
N GLU A 562 32.69 -10.63 -5.15
CA GLU A 562 33.14 -12.03 -5.22
C GLU A 562 33.39 -12.53 -6.65
N TYR A 563 32.52 -12.19 -7.61
CA TYR A 563 32.56 -12.76 -8.96
C TYR A 563 32.78 -11.73 -10.07
N GLY A 564 32.63 -10.44 -9.79
CA GLY A 564 32.42 -9.43 -10.83
C GLY A 564 31.07 -9.59 -11.53
N VAL A 565 30.48 -8.49 -12.00
CA VAL A 565 29.19 -8.49 -12.70
C VAL A 565 29.22 -7.46 -13.82
N ASP A 566 29.10 -7.91 -15.07
CA ASP A 566 29.15 -7.05 -16.27
C ASP A 566 27.77 -6.51 -16.64
N GLU A 567 26.73 -7.33 -16.41
CA GLU A 567 25.36 -7.03 -16.80
C GLU A 567 24.37 -7.50 -15.73
N VAL A 568 23.37 -6.68 -15.44
CA VAL A 568 22.25 -7.04 -14.56
C VAL A 568 20.93 -6.98 -15.33
N ARG A 569 20.15 -8.06 -15.25
CA ARG A 569 18.80 -8.16 -15.81
C ARG A 569 17.82 -8.28 -14.65
N VAL A 570 16.85 -7.37 -14.55
CA VAL A 570 15.93 -7.32 -13.40
C VAL A 570 14.47 -7.48 -13.80
N GLU A 571 13.79 -8.43 -13.17
CA GLU A 571 12.33 -8.51 -13.12
C GLU A 571 11.83 -7.93 -11.80
N LEU A 572 10.76 -7.13 -11.87
CA LEU A 572 10.04 -6.68 -10.68
C LEU A 572 8.61 -7.24 -10.70
N ALA A 573 8.17 -7.73 -9.55
CA ALA A 573 6.81 -8.17 -9.32
C ALA A 573 5.79 -7.08 -9.68
N ARG A 574 4.67 -7.52 -10.26
CA ARG A 574 3.60 -6.63 -10.75
C ARG A 574 3.02 -5.75 -9.63
N GLU A 575 3.00 -6.25 -8.41
CA GLU A 575 2.48 -5.56 -7.23
C GLU A 575 3.36 -4.38 -6.81
N LEU A 576 4.69 -4.51 -6.90
CA LEU A 576 5.62 -3.41 -6.61
C LEU A 576 5.44 -2.26 -7.60
N LYS A 577 5.14 -2.63 -8.84
CA LYS A 577 4.87 -1.76 -9.97
C LYS A 577 3.59 -0.91 -9.77
N MET A 578 2.58 -1.43 -9.05
CA MET A 578 1.23 -0.84 -8.96
C MET A 578 0.98 0.15 -7.81
N SER A 579 0.07 1.10 -8.03
CA SER A 579 -0.49 1.93 -6.96
C SER A 579 -1.31 1.10 -5.95
N ARG A 580 -1.66 1.68 -4.80
CA ARG A 580 -2.55 1.04 -3.83
C ARG A 580 -3.93 0.75 -4.46
N GLU A 581 -4.53 1.78 -5.05
CA GLU A 581 -5.86 1.72 -5.66
C GLU A 581 -5.89 0.70 -6.82
N GLU A 582 -4.80 0.62 -7.59
CA GLU A 582 -4.68 -0.38 -8.65
C GLU A 582 -4.65 -1.81 -8.11
N ARG A 583 -3.94 -2.06 -7.00
CA ARG A 583 -3.87 -3.38 -6.33
C ARG A 583 -5.20 -3.76 -5.71
N GLU A 584 -5.88 -2.82 -5.05
CA GLU A 584 -7.23 -3.02 -4.50
C GLU A 584 -8.21 -3.37 -5.62
N ARG A 585 -8.21 -2.61 -6.72
CA ARG A 585 -9.07 -2.87 -7.88
C ARG A 585 -8.78 -4.22 -8.52
N MET A 586 -7.51 -4.58 -8.70
CA MET A 586 -7.12 -5.89 -9.23
C MET A 586 -7.60 -7.02 -8.32
N THR A 587 -7.44 -6.87 -7.00
CA THR A 587 -7.89 -7.88 -6.03
C THR A 587 -9.39 -8.05 -6.07
N ARG A 588 -10.15 -6.96 -6.11
CA ARG A 588 -11.60 -6.98 -6.28
C ARG A 588 -12.00 -7.70 -7.57
N GLN A 589 -11.42 -7.32 -8.70
CA GLN A 589 -11.67 -7.95 -10.00
C GLN A 589 -11.31 -9.43 -10.01
N ASN A 590 -10.21 -9.83 -9.37
CA ASN A 590 -9.82 -11.23 -9.24
C ASN A 590 -10.81 -12.02 -8.36
N GLY A 591 -11.31 -11.41 -7.29
CA GLY A 591 -12.36 -11.98 -6.45
C GLY A 591 -13.68 -12.17 -7.20
N GLU A 592 -14.10 -11.18 -7.98
CA GLU A 592 -15.28 -11.24 -8.85
C GLU A 592 -15.12 -12.32 -9.92
N ARG A 593 -13.96 -12.38 -10.58
CA ARG A 593 -13.64 -13.43 -11.57
C ARG A 593 -13.65 -14.81 -10.95
N LYS A 594 -13.14 -14.98 -9.73
CA LYS A 594 -13.17 -16.24 -8.99
C LYS A 594 -14.61 -16.66 -8.72
N LYS A 595 -15.44 -15.80 -8.12
CA LYS A 595 -16.86 -16.09 -7.89
C LYS A 595 -17.60 -16.48 -9.17
N ALA A 596 -17.34 -15.77 -10.26
CA ALA A 596 -17.96 -16.10 -11.54
C ALA A 596 -17.37 -17.40 -12.16
N ASN A 597 -16.13 -17.80 -11.84
CA ASN A 597 -15.57 -19.09 -12.27
C ASN A 597 -16.21 -20.22 -11.47
N ASP A 598 -16.39 -20.02 -10.17
CA ASP A 598 -17.01 -20.98 -9.26
C ASP A 598 -18.47 -21.25 -9.68
N LYS A 599 -19.23 -20.20 -10.02
CA LYS A 599 -20.59 -20.36 -10.60
C LYS A 599 -20.59 -21.15 -11.91
N VAL A 600 -19.64 -20.91 -12.80
CA VAL A 600 -19.51 -21.67 -14.06
C VAL A 600 -19.10 -23.10 -13.77
N ALA A 601 -18.22 -23.33 -12.79
CA ALA A 601 -17.83 -24.66 -12.35
C ALA A 601 -19.03 -25.45 -11.81
N GLU A 602 -19.89 -24.82 -11.00
CA GLU A 602 -21.15 -25.41 -10.52
C GLU A 602 -22.08 -25.78 -11.68
N LYS A 603 -22.24 -24.90 -12.69
CA LYS A 603 -23.02 -25.21 -13.89
C LYS A 603 -22.46 -26.42 -14.66
N ILE A 604 -21.14 -26.45 -14.86
CA ILE A 604 -20.46 -27.56 -15.54
C ILE A 604 -20.64 -28.87 -14.76
N GLN A 605 -20.56 -28.83 -13.43
CA GLN A 605 -20.83 -29.98 -12.57
C GLN A 605 -22.28 -30.46 -12.68
N LYS A 606 -23.26 -29.56 -12.76
CA LYS A 606 -24.68 -29.92 -13.00
C LYS A 606 -24.88 -30.60 -14.36
N CYS A 607 -24.00 -30.34 -15.34
CA CYS A 607 -23.98 -31.06 -16.62
C CYS A 607 -23.30 -32.44 -16.55
N GLY A 608 -22.87 -32.90 -15.37
CA GLY A 608 -22.18 -34.18 -15.18
C GLY A 608 -20.70 -34.16 -15.57
N LEU A 609 -20.10 -32.98 -15.74
CA LEU A 609 -18.72 -32.83 -16.21
C LEU A 609 -17.80 -32.26 -15.13
N PHE A 610 -16.53 -32.67 -15.17
CA PHE A 610 -15.52 -32.08 -14.30
C PHE A 610 -15.13 -30.65 -14.75
N PRO A 611 -15.15 -29.63 -13.87
CA PRO A 611 -14.91 -28.24 -14.23
C PRO A 611 -13.42 -27.93 -14.38
N THR A 612 -12.84 -28.24 -15.54
CA THR A 612 -11.45 -27.88 -15.85
C THR A 612 -11.31 -26.39 -16.20
N LYS A 613 -10.10 -25.83 -16.03
CA LYS A 613 -9.79 -24.44 -16.47
C LYS A 613 -10.14 -24.20 -17.94
N SER A 614 -9.99 -25.22 -18.79
CA SER A 614 -10.32 -25.16 -20.21
C SER A 614 -11.84 -25.07 -20.41
N ARG A 615 -12.63 -25.97 -19.80
CA ARG A 615 -14.10 -25.98 -19.89
C ARG A 615 -14.72 -24.68 -19.34
N ILE A 616 -14.22 -24.16 -18.22
CA ILE A 616 -14.67 -22.87 -17.66
C ILE A 616 -14.41 -21.72 -18.65
N ARG A 617 -13.23 -21.69 -19.29
CA ARG A 617 -12.90 -20.68 -20.30
C ARG A 617 -13.80 -20.80 -21.54
N LYS A 618 -14.02 -22.03 -22.00
CA LYS A 618 -14.88 -22.36 -23.14
C LYS A 618 -16.30 -21.85 -22.92
N TYR A 619 -16.90 -22.20 -21.78
CA TYR A 619 -18.24 -21.76 -21.37
C TYR A 619 -18.37 -20.22 -21.33
N ARG A 620 -17.38 -19.54 -20.77
CA ARG A 620 -17.39 -18.07 -20.68
C ARG A 620 -17.32 -17.39 -22.04
N LEU A 621 -16.45 -17.86 -22.94
CA LEU A 621 -16.35 -17.30 -24.29
C LEU A 621 -17.62 -17.59 -25.10
N TRP A 622 -18.25 -18.73 -24.88
CA TRP A 622 -19.53 -19.08 -25.48
C TRP A 622 -20.68 -18.18 -25.00
N GLU A 623 -20.84 -17.96 -23.69
CA GLU A 623 -21.81 -16.99 -23.15
C GLU A 623 -21.50 -15.57 -23.65
N GLU A 624 -20.21 -15.17 -23.67
CA GLU A 624 -19.78 -13.84 -24.13
C GLU A 624 -20.12 -13.59 -25.61
N ALA A 625 -19.99 -14.60 -26.48
CA ALA A 625 -20.31 -14.52 -27.89
C ALA A 625 -21.82 -14.59 -28.20
N GLY A 626 -22.68 -14.61 -27.18
CA GLY A 626 -24.13 -14.74 -27.37
C GLY A 626 -24.58 -16.14 -27.78
N ARG A 627 -23.82 -17.18 -27.39
CA ARG A 627 -24.10 -18.60 -27.68
C ARG A 627 -24.06 -18.97 -29.16
N GLN A 628 -23.29 -18.23 -29.94
CA GLN A 628 -23.11 -18.45 -31.37
C GLN A 628 -21.63 -18.36 -31.76
N CYS A 629 -21.27 -18.89 -32.92
CA CYS A 629 -19.95 -18.69 -33.52
C CYS A 629 -19.78 -17.21 -33.86
N LEU A 630 -18.68 -16.59 -33.41
CA LEU A 630 -18.47 -15.16 -33.63
C LEU A 630 -18.28 -14.83 -35.13
N TYR A 631 -17.80 -15.77 -35.94
CA TYR A 631 -17.57 -15.57 -37.38
C TYR A 631 -18.82 -15.86 -38.21
N CYS A 632 -19.29 -17.11 -38.29
CA CYS A 632 -20.42 -17.47 -39.16
C CYS A 632 -21.82 -17.32 -38.53
N GLY A 633 -21.94 -16.99 -37.25
CA GLY A 633 -23.24 -16.76 -36.60
C GLY A 633 -24.02 -18.03 -36.25
N ARG A 634 -23.48 -19.22 -36.56
CA ARG A 634 -24.10 -20.50 -36.19
C ARG A 634 -24.30 -20.57 -34.67
N SER A 635 -25.54 -20.79 -34.24
CA SER A 635 -25.88 -21.07 -32.84
C SER A 635 -25.21 -22.37 -32.35
N ILE A 636 -24.67 -22.32 -31.13
CA ILE A 636 -24.00 -23.44 -30.47
C ILE A 636 -24.74 -23.70 -29.16
N GLY A 637 -25.27 -24.90 -28.96
CA GLY A 637 -25.94 -25.28 -27.71
C GLY A 637 -24.96 -25.52 -26.55
N GLU A 638 -25.48 -25.55 -25.31
CA GLU A 638 -24.65 -25.75 -24.10
C GLU A 638 -23.92 -27.12 -24.11
N LYS A 639 -24.60 -28.19 -24.53
CA LYS A 639 -24.00 -29.52 -24.71
C LYS A 639 -22.92 -29.51 -25.82
N GLN A 640 -23.16 -28.84 -26.95
CA GLN A 640 -22.19 -28.73 -28.04
C GLN A 640 -20.94 -27.93 -27.62
N CYS A 641 -21.12 -26.90 -26.79
CA CYS A 641 -20.02 -26.15 -26.21
C CYS A 641 -19.17 -27.03 -25.27
N LEU A 642 -19.79 -27.77 -24.35
CA LEU A 642 -19.07 -28.48 -23.28
C LEU A 642 -18.58 -29.89 -23.66
N ASN A 643 -19.34 -30.62 -24.47
CA ASN A 643 -19.09 -32.03 -24.83
C ASN A 643 -18.59 -32.22 -26.28
N GLY A 644 -18.76 -31.21 -27.16
CA GLY A 644 -18.45 -31.34 -28.58
C GLY A 644 -17.16 -30.65 -29.04
N ASP A 645 -16.67 -31.11 -30.19
CA ASP A 645 -15.68 -30.42 -31.04
C ASP A 645 -16.30 -29.26 -31.84
N ASP A 646 -17.60 -28.99 -31.66
CA ASP A 646 -18.35 -27.98 -32.41
C ASP A 646 -17.94 -26.54 -32.09
N MET A 647 -17.37 -26.31 -30.90
CA MET A 647 -16.85 -25.02 -30.47
C MET A 647 -15.38 -25.14 -30.10
N GLU A 648 -14.57 -24.21 -30.60
CA GLU A 648 -13.17 -24.08 -30.28
C GLU A 648 -12.88 -22.67 -29.73
N VAL A 649 -11.91 -22.60 -28.80
CA VAL A 649 -11.41 -21.33 -28.30
C VAL A 649 -10.37 -20.83 -29.29
N GLU A 650 -10.76 -19.83 -30.08
CA GLU A 650 -9.95 -19.32 -31.19
C GLU A 650 -9.27 -17.98 -30.84
N HIS A 651 -8.06 -17.76 -31.35
CA HIS A 651 -7.34 -16.49 -31.25
C HIS A 651 -7.81 -15.52 -32.34
N ILE A 652 -8.34 -14.36 -31.92
CA ILE A 652 -8.86 -13.33 -32.83
C ILE A 652 -7.76 -12.87 -33.79
N ILE A 653 -6.61 -12.51 -33.20
CA ILE A 653 -5.35 -12.29 -33.92
C ILE A 653 -4.47 -13.50 -33.63
N PRO A 654 -4.00 -14.22 -34.66
CA PRO A 654 -3.17 -15.41 -34.46
C PRO A 654 -1.93 -15.10 -33.61
N LYS A 655 -1.51 -16.05 -32.76
CA LYS A 655 -0.31 -15.89 -31.90
C LYS A 655 0.98 -15.66 -32.69
N SER A 656 1.04 -16.23 -33.88
CA SER A 656 2.10 -16.05 -34.89
C SER A 656 2.13 -14.64 -35.49
N VAL A 657 1.11 -13.81 -35.23
CA VAL A 657 1.04 -12.41 -35.66
C VAL A 657 1.19 -11.48 -34.48
N LEU A 658 0.40 -11.69 -33.43
CA LEU A 658 0.47 -10.92 -32.19
C LEU A 658 0.63 -11.87 -31.02
N TYR A 659 1.70 -11.67 -30.26
CA TYR A 659 2.01 -12.51 -29.11
C TYR A 659 1.12 -12.19 -27.88
N ASP A 660 -0.19 -12.43 -27.99
CA ASP A 660 -1.21 -12.15 -26.97
C ASP A 660 -2.10 -13.38 -26.70
N ASP A 661 -1.88 -14.08 -25.58
CA ASP A 661 -2.74 -15.18 -25.11
C ASP A 661 -3.83 -14.71 -24.11
N SER A 662 -4.03 -13.39 -23.97
CA SER A 662 -5.02 -12.85 -23.05
C SER A 662 -6.45 -13.23 -23.47
N TYR A 663 -7.36 -13.18 -22.51
CA TYR A 663 -8.80 -13.41 -22.76
C TYR A 663 -9.38 -12.41 -23.78
N GLY A 664 -8.76 -11.22 -23.91
CA GLY A 664 -9.14 -10.19 -24.88
C GLY A 664 -8.84 -10.57 -26.33
N ASN A 665 -7.93 -11.51 -26.56
CA ASN A 665 -7.58 -12.01 -27.91
C ASN A 665 -8.18 -13.39 -28.20
N LYS A 666 -9.11 -13.90 -27.38
CA LYS A 666 -9.74 -15.22 -27.56
C LYS A 666 -11.23 -15.09 -27.84
N THR A 667 -11.81 -15.94 -28.67
CA THR A 667 -13.25 -15.91 -28.96
C THR A 667 -13.84 -17.31 -29.14
N CYS A 668 -15.16 -17.38 -29.25
CA CYS A 668 -15.91 -18.56 -29.63
C CYS A 668 -15.99 -18.70 -31.15
N ALA A 669 -15.42 -19.78 -31.70
CA ALA A 669 -15.52 -20.12 -33.12
C ALA A 669 -16.00 -21.56 -33.28
N CYS A 670 -16.73 -21.86 -34.36
CA CYS A 670 -16.96 -23.25 -34.74
C CYS A 670 -15.72 -23.81 -35.44
N ARG A 671 -15.51 -25.13 -35.37
CA ARG A 671 -14.32 -25.81 -35.91
C ARG A 671 -14.05 -25.48 -37.38
N ARG A 672 -15.11 -25.39 -38.20
CA ARG A 672 -15.01 -24.99 -39.62
C ARG A 672 -14.38 -23.61 -39.77
N CYS A 673 -14.95 -22.60 -39.12
CA CYS A 673 -14.44 -21.23 -39.23
C CYS A 673 -13.05 -21.07 -38.63
N ASN A 674 -12.75 -21.78 -37.54
CA ASN A 674 -11.42 -21.76 -36.96
C ASN A 674 -10.36 -22.32 -37.94
N LYS A 675 -10.63 -23.52 -38.48
CA LYS A 675 -9.74 -24.17 -39.45
C LYS A 675 -9.55 -23.32 -40.72
N GLU A 676 -10.64 -22.75 -41.24
CA GLU A 676 -10.56 -21.91 -42.45
C GLU A 676 -9.85 -20.58 -42.20
N LYS A 677 -10.05 -19.93 -41.05
CA LYS A 677 -9.38 -18.66 -40.73
C LYS A 677 -7.86 -18.81 -40.78
N GLY A 678 -7.33 -19.87 -40.17
CA GLY A 678 -5.89 -20.14 -40.14
C GLY A 678 -5.11 -18.96 -39.56
N ASN A 679 -4.01 -18.59 -40.22
CA ASN A 679 -3.12 -17.50 -39.76
C ASN A 679 -3.56 -16.08 -40.20
N ARG A 680 -4.84 -15.89 -40.53
CA ARG A 680 -5.44 -14.58 -40.83
C ARG A 680 -6.00 -13.92 -39.57
N THR A 681 -6.06 -12.59 -39.54
CA THR A 681 -6.85 -11.89 -38.52
C THR A 681 -8.34 -12.14 -38.73
N ALA A 682 -9.14 -11.86 -37.71
CA ALA A 682 -10.59 -12.02 -37.80
C ALA A 682 -11.17 -11.21 -38.98
N LEU A 683 -10.77 -9.95 -39.15
CA LEU A 683 -11.30 -9.10 -40.22
C LEU A 683 -10.85 -9.56 -41.61
N GLU A 684 -9.58 -9.97 -41.77
CA GLU A 684 -9.07 -10.55 -43.03
C GLU A 684 -9.88 -11.78 -43.45
N TYR A 685 -10.19 -12.68 -42.52
CA TYR A 685 -11.01 -13.86 -42.80
C TYR A 685 -12.44 -13.49 -43.17
N ILE A 686 -13.06 -12.55 -42.45
CA ILE A 686 -14.43 -12.10 -42.70
C ILE A 686 -14.55 -11.42 -44.07
N ARG A 687 -13.58 -10.58 -44.44
CA ARG A 687 -13.52 -9.95 -45.77
C ARG A 687 -13.38 -10.96 -46.88
N ALA A 688 -12.50 -11.95 -46.71
CA ALA A 688 -12.34 -13.04 -47.68
C ALA A 688 -13.60 -13.90 -47.87
N LYS A 689 -14.57 -13.84 -46.95
CA LYS A 689 -15.87 -14.53 -47.04
C LYS A 689 -17.02 -13.63 -47.49
N GLY A 690 -16.80 -12.32 -47.57
CA GLY A 690 -17.86 -11.35 -47.85
C GLY A 690 -18.86 -11.14 -46.70
N TRP A 691 -18.54 -11.54 -45.46
CA TRP A 691 -19.46 -11.48 -44.32
C TRP A 691 -19.34 -10.20 -43.48
N GLU A 692 -18.76 -9.13 -44.03
CA GLU A 692 -18.35 -7.95 -43.24
C GLU A 692 -19.54 -7.24 -42.59
N ALA A 693 -20.66 -7.04 -43.29
CA ALA A 693 -21.83 -6.37 -42.75
C ALA A 693 -22.44 -7.11 -41.54
N GLU A 694 -22.76 -8.40 -41.69
CA GLU A 694 -23.34 -9.24 -40.63
C GLU A 694 -22.39 -9.40 -39.44
N TYR A 695 -21.09 -9.51 -39.71
CA TYR A 695 -20.06 -9.61 -38.68
C TYR A 695 -19.96 -8.32 -37.87
N MET A 696 -19.93 -7.15 -38.54
CA MET A 696 -19.86 -5.84 -37.89
C MET A 696 -21.09 -5.59 -37.03
N GLU A 697 -22.29 -5.90 -37.50
CA GLU A 697 -23.52 -5.79 -36.73
C GLU A 697 -23.44 -6.64 -35.45
N ARG A 698 -22.98 -7.89 -35.57
CA ARG A 698 -22.84 -8.80 -34.42
C ARG A 698 -21.86 -8.28 -33.37
N ILE A 699 -20.66 -7.87 -33.78
CA ILE A 699 -19.66 -7.40 -32.81
C ILE A 699 -20.04 -6.05 -32.19
N ASN A 700 -20.71 -5.16 -32.94
CA ASN A 700 -21.24 -3.89 -32.43
C ASN A 700 -22.36 -4.13 -31.41
N GLY A 701 -23.30 -5.03 -31.71
CA GLY A 701 -24.36 -5.41 -30.77
C GLY A 701 -23.83 -6.02 -29.47
N LEU A 702 -22.74 -6.80 -29.52
CA LEU A 702 -22.06 -7.32 -28.32
C LEU A 702 -21.36 -6.22 -27.51
N LEU A 703 -20.82 -5.20 -28.17
CA LEU A 703 -20.22 -4.03 -27.52
C LEU A 703 -21.30 -3.17 -26.84
N ASP A 704 -22.44 -2.95 -27.50
CA ASP A 704 -23.57 -2.17 -26.98
C ASP A 704 -24.21 -2.84 -25.75
N LYS A 705 -24.37 -4.16 -25.81
CA LYS A 705 -24.78 -5.01 -24.67
C LYS A 705 -23.71 -5.11 -23.58
N LYS A 706 -22.49 -4.63 -23.83
CA LYS A 706 -21.30 -4.66 -22.94
C LYS A 706 -20.85 -6.07 -22.59
N THR A 707 -21.14 -7.04 -23.46
CA THR A 707 -20.71 -8.44 -23.30
C THR A 707 -19.22 -8.56 -23.60
N ILE A 708 -18.73 -7.86 -24.65
CA ILE A 708 -17.30 -7.77 -24.97
C ILE A 708 -16.73 -6.40 -24.57
N SER A 709 -15.42 -6.36 -24.30
CA SER A 709 -14.74 -5.08 -24.03
C SER A 709 -14.40 -4.33 -25.32
N TYR A 710 -14.27 -3.01 -25.24
CA TYR A 710 -13.84 -2.18 -26.37
C TYR A 710 -12.49 -2.66 -26.96
N SER A 711 -11.53 -3.00 -26.10
CA SER A 711 -10.23 -3.52 -26.55
C SER A 711 -10.32 -4.85 -27.32
N LYS A 712 -11.35 -5.65 -27.05
CA LYS A 712 -11.61 -6.91 -27.77
C LYS A 712 -12.31 -6.63 -29.09
N HIS A 713 -13.24 -5.69 -29.10
CA HIS A 713 -13.89 -5.17 -30.31
C HIS A 713 -12.89 -4.59 -31.31
N GLN A 714 -11.89 -3.82 -30.85
CA GLN A 714 -10.81 -3.34 -31.72
C GLN A 714 -10.00 -4.48 -32.34
N ARG A 715 -9.55 -5.47 -31.54
CA ARG A 715 -8.79 -6.62 -32.06
C ARG A 715 -9.56 -7.42 -33.11
N LEU A 716 -10.89 -7.50 -32.99
CA LEU A 716 -11.77 -8.15 -33.97
C LEU A 716 -11.80 -7.42 -35.32
N ARG A 717 -11.39 -6.15 -35.35
CA ARG A 717 -11.38 -5.27 -36.51
C ARG A 717 -9.98 -4.94 -37.03
N TRP A 718 -8.93 -5.43 -36.39
CA TRP A 718 -7.56 -5.18 -36.85
C TRP A 718 -7.22 -6.06 -38.05
N LEU A 719 -6.67 -5.42 -39.08
CA LEU A 719 -5.79 -6.06 -40.06
C LEU A 719 -4.39 -6.21 -39.46
N LYS A 720 -3.48 -6.90 -40.15
CA LYS A 720 -2.09 -7.03 -39.68
C LYS A 720 -1.39 -5.69 -39.52
N GLU A 721 -1.68 -4.74 -40.41
CA GLU A 721 -1.10 -3.39 -40.44
C GLU A 721 -1.56 -2.53 -39.24
N ASP A 722 -2.75 -2.80 -38.70
CA ASP A 722 -3.30 -2.08 -37.54
C ASP A 722 -2.67 -2.51 -36.20
N ILE A 723 -1.85 -3.57 -36.21
CA ILE A 723 -1.24 -4.12 -35.00
C ILE A 723 -0.07 -3.22 -34.58
N PRO A 724 -0.11 -2.59 -33.39
CA PRO A 724 0.97 -1.70 -32.96
C PRO A 724 2.31 -2.45 -32.85
N SER A 725 3.37 -1.91 -33.48
CA SER A 725 4.73 -2.47 -33.44
C SER A 725 5.36 -2.47 -32.05
N ASP A 726 4.84 -1.64 -31.13
CA ASP A 726 5.25 -1.48 -29.73
C ASP A 726 4.22 -2.09 -28.74
N PHE A 727 3.31 -2.97 -29.20
CA PHE A 727 2.20 -3.48 -28.38
C PHE A 727 2.62 -4.06 -27.03
N LEU A 728 3.67 -4.88 -27.01
CA LEU A 728 4.22 -5.44 -25.78
C LEU A 728 4.94 -4.37 -24.95
N GLU A 729 5.68 -3.42 -25.56
CA GLU A 729 6.27 -2.26 -24.87
C GLU A 729 5.22 -1.35 -24.20
N ARG A 730 4.03 -1.22 -24.79
CA ARG A 730 2.89 -0.53 -24.16
C ARG A 730 2.28 -1.33 -23.00
N GLN A 731 2.34 -2.66 -23.03
CA GLN A 731 1.90 -3.52 -21.92
C GLN A 731 2.96 -3.64 -20.81
N LEU A 732 4.24 -3.56 -21.18
CA LEU A 732 5.39 -3.50 -20.31
C LEU A 732 5.27 -2.24 -19.45
N ARG A 733 4.69 -2.41 -18.26
CA ARG A 733 4.67 -1.41 -17.18
C ARG A 733 6.08 -1.07 -16.63
N LEU A 734 7.12 -1.29 -17.43
CA LEU A 734 8.52 -0.96 -17.15
C LEU A 734 8.73 0.55 -16.92
N THR A 735 7.78 1.40 -17.35
CA THR A 735 7.77 2.85 -17.08
C THR A 735 7.44 3.23 -15.63
N GLN A 736 6.99 2.27 -14.80
CA GLN A 736 6.60 2.56 -13.42
C GLN A 736 7.81 2.93 -12.56
N TYR A 737 7.59 3.90 -11.67
CA TYR A 737 8.63 4.58 -10.88
C TYR A 737 9.63 3.63 -10.21
N ILE A 738 9.17 2.50 -9.66
CA ILE A 738 10.02 1.57 -8.91
C ILE A 738 11.01 0.83 -9.82
N SER A 739 10.57 0.41 -11.01
CA SER A 739 11.47 -0.20 -12.01
C SER A 739 12.58 0.78 -12.39
N ARG A 740 12.21 2.04 -12.64
CA ARG A 740 13.18 3.10 -12.95
C ARG A 740 14.15 3.36 -11.80
N GLN A 741 13.68 3.36 -10.54
CA GLN A 741 14.56 3.51 -9.39
C GLN A 741 15.51 2.32 -9.23
N ALA A 742 15.03 1.08 -9.37
CA ALA A 742 15.88 -0.11 -9.29
C ALA A 742 16.98 -0.08 -10.35
N MET A 743 16.62 0.22 -11.61
CA MET A 743 17.60 0.37 -12.71
C MET A 743 18.60 1.49 -12.42
N ALA A 744 18.13 2.67 -12.00
CA ALA A 744 19.00 3.81 -11.70
C ALA A 744 19.98 3.54 -10.54
N ILE A 745 19.58 2.73 -9.55
CA ILE A 745 20.47 2.30 -8.46
C ILE A 745 21.55 1.36 -8.99
N LEU A 746 21.16 0.33 -9.74
CA LEU A 746 22.09 -0.66 -10.30
C LEU A 746 23.09 -0.02 -11.27
N GLN A 747 22.63 0.94 -12.07
CA GLN A 747 23.43 1.71 -13.03
C GLN A 747 24.54 2.54 -12.38
N GLN A 748 24.51 2.78 -11.07
CA GLN A 748 25.60 3.45 -10.36
C GLN A 748 26.84 2.57 -10.26
N GLY A 749 26.68 1.24 -10.22
CA GLY A 749 27.79 0.30 -10.02
C GLY A 749 27.97 -0.72 -11.13
N ILE A 750 27.02 -0.82 -12.08
CA ILE A 750 26.99 -1.78 -13.18
C ILE A 750 26.71 -1.05 -14.49
N ARG A 751 27.45 -1.40 -15.55
CA ARG A 751 27.37 -0.70 -16.83
C ARG A 751 26.08 -0.99 -17.59
N ARG A 752 25.77 -2.28 -17.77
CA ARG A 752 24.58 -2.72 -18.51
C ARG A 752 23.50 -3.19 -17.55
N VAL A 753 22.36 -2.50 -17.57
CA VAL A 753 21.20 -2.84 -16.76
C VAL A 753 19.96 -2.83 -17.63
N SER A 754 19.23 -3.94 -17.66
CA SER A 754 17.97 -4.07 -18.40
C SER A 754 16.87 -4.63 -17.49
N ALA A 755 15.62 -4.45 -17.90
CA ALA A 755 14.47 -4.95 -17.17
C ALA A 755 13.57 -5.81 -18.06
N SER A 756 13.04 -6.89 -17.50
CA SER A 756 12.16 -7.84 -18.19
C SER A 756 10.74 -7.84 -17.62
N GLU A 757 9.82 -8.46 -18.36
CA GLU A 757 8.46 -8.73 -17.89
C GLU A 757 8.30 -10.15 -17.37
N GLY A 758 7.54 -10.29 -16.28
CA GLY A 758 7.14 -11.60 -15.81
C GLY A 758 6.27 -12.40 -16.76
N GLY A 759 5.59 -11.75 -17.72
CA GLY A 759 4.90 -12.45 -18.81
C GLY A 759 5.86 -13.23 -19.71
N VAL A 760 6.99 -12.60 -20.06
CA VAL A 760 8.06 -13.20 -20.86
C VAL A 760 8.77 -14.28 -20.05
N THR A 761 9.18 -13.99 -18.82
CA THR A 761 9.84 -14.96 -17.91
C THR A 761 8.98 -16.21 -17.72
N ALA A 762 7.69 -16.05 -17.42
CA ALA A 762 6.79 -17.17 -17.21
C ALA A 762 6.64 -18.05 -18.47
N ARG A 763 6.71 -17.46 -19.66
CA ARG A 763 6.66 -18.22 -20.90
C ARG A 763 7.95 -18.97 -21.17
N LEU A 764 9.09 -18.29 -21.15
CA LEU A 764 10.39 -18.90 -21.44
C LEU A 764 10.63 -20.09 -20.51
N ARG A 765 10.30 -19.91 -19.23
CA ARG A 765 10.35 -21.01 -18.27
C ARG A 765 9.48 -22.21 -18.63
N SER A 766 8.29 -21.97 -19.18
CA SER A 766 7.38 -23.03 -19.65
C SER A 766 7.91 -23.72 -20.90
N LEU A 767 8.47 -22.97 -21.86
CA LEU A 767 9.04 -23.50 -23.10
C LEU A 767 10.33 -24.30 -22.85
N TRP A 768 11.17 -23.84 -21.93
CA TRP A 768 12.42 -24.51 -21.54
C TRP A 768 12.20 -25.67 -20.54
N GLY A 769 10.95 -26.01 -20.21
CA GLY A 769 10.63 -27.15 -19.35
C GLY A 769 10.92 -26.97 -17.85
N TYR A 770 11.17 -25.75 -17.39
CA TYR A 770 11.56 -25.48 -16.00
C TYR A 770 10.37 -25.41 -15.02
N ASP A 771 9.12 -25.38 -15.50
CA ASP A 771 7.91 -25.29 -14.65
C ASP A 771 7.74 -26.52 -13.72
N ASP A 772 8.20 -27.70 -14.16
CA ASP A 772 8.01 -28.96 -13.44
C ASP A 772 9.17 -29.30 -12.47
N ILE A 773 10.31 -28.59 -12.54
CA ILE A 773 11.50 -28.87 -11.72
C ILE A 773 11.15 -28.95 -10.22
N LEU A 774 10.49 -27.91 -9.69
CA LEU A 774 10.13 -27.88 -8.27
C LEU A 774 9.07 -28.91 -7.90
N HIS A 775 8.21 -29.30 -8.84
CA HIS A 775 7.23 -30.36 -8.59
C HIS A 775 7.95 -31.68 -8.39
N THR A 776 8.84 -32.02 -9.34
CA THR A 776 9.62 -33.26 -9.32
C THR A 776 10.50 -33.34 -8.07
N LEU A 777 11.24 -32.27 -7.73
CA LEU A 777 12.11 -32.24 -6.54
C LEU A 777 11.35 -32.38 -5.21
N ASN A 778 10.04 -32.08 -5.18
CA ASN A 778 9.24 -32.13 -3.96
C ASN A 778 8.28 -33.34 -3.93
N LEU A 779 8.16 -34.12 -5.00
CA LEU A 779 7.13 -35.16 -5.10
C LEU A 779 7.23 -36.18 -3.96
N ASP A 780 8.41 -36.77 -3.77
CA ASP A 780 8.66 -37.78 -2.72
C ASP A 780 8.45 -37.20 -1.32
N ARG A 781 8.85 -35.94 -1.11
CA ARG A 781 8.64 -35.24 0.16
C ARG A 781 7.15 -35.11 0.48
N TYR A 782 6.34 -34.62 -0.46
CA TYR A 782 4.90 -34.45 -0.25
C TYR A 782 4.15 -35.79 -0.18
N ASP A 783 4.62 -36.80 -0.90
CA ASP A 783 4.09 -38.17 -0.84
C ASP A 783 4.29 -38.78 0.55
N SER A 784 5.49 -38.63 1.13
CA SER A 784 5.78 -39.08 2.51
C SER A 784 4.90 -38.41 3.58
N MET A 785 4.24 -37.30 3.25
CA MET A 785 3.28 -36.58 4.11
C MET A 785 1.81 -36.90 3.79
N GLY A 786 1.52 -37.76 2.80
CA GLY A 786 0.16 -38.05 2.33
C GLY A 786 -0.52 -36.90 1.58
N GLU A 787 0.26 -35.93 1.08
CA GLU A 787 -0.23 -34.75 0.36
C GLU A 787 -0.27 -34.91 -1.17
N THR A 788 -0.21 -36.14 -1.64
CA THR A 788 -0.36 -36.52 -3.03
C THR A 788 -1.74 -37.11 -3.30
N GLU A 789 -2.17 -37.05 -4.55
CA GLU A 789 -3.35 -37.70 -5.08
C GLU A 789 -3.00 -38.44 -6.37
N ARG A 790 -3.67 -39.57 -6.61
CA ARG A 790 -3.59 -40.28 -7.89
C ARG A 790 -4.70 -39.75 -8.79
N VAL A 791 -4.32 -39.30 -9.98
CA VAL A 791 -5.25 -38.75 -10.95
C VAL A 791 -5.11 -39.55 -12.25
N SER A 792 -6.23 -40.09 -12.74
CA SER A 792 -6.37 -40.63 -14.10
C SER A 792 -6.94 -39.55 -15.02
N ARG A 793 -6.46 -39.49 -16.27
CA ARG A 793 -7.11 -38.71 -17.33
C ARG A 793 -8.13 -39.59 -18.04
N GLU A 794 -9.24 -38.98 -18.49
CA GLU A 794 -10.20 -39.65 -19.39
C GLU A 794 -9.45 -40.26 -20.59
N GLY A 795 -9.42 -41.59 -20.68
CA GLY A 795 -8.74 -42.34 -21.75
C GLY A 795 -7.29 -42.80 -21.47
N GLU A 796 -6.70 -42.49 -20.31
CA GLU A 796 -5.39 -43.03 -19.91
C GLU A 796 -5.57 -44.14 -18.85
N THR A 797 -4.98 -45.32 -19.09
CA THR A 797 -4.96 -46.46 -18.14
C THR A 797 -3.98 -46.27 -16.99
N THR A 798 -3.05 -45.33 -17.10
CA THR A 798 -2.01 -45.07 -16.08
C THR A 798 -2.42 -43.95 -15.13
N GLU A 799 -2.52 -44.26 -13.83
CA GLU A 799 -2.65 -43.26 -12.77
C GLU A 799 -1.33 -42.51 -12.57
N LYS A 800 -1.37 -41.17 -12.55
CA LYS A 800 -0.20 -40.35 -12.20
C LYS A 800 -0.34 -39.78 -10.80
N LEU A 801 0.73 -39.91 -10.02
CA LEU A 801 0.84 -39.30 -8.70
C LEU A 801 1.11 -37.80 -8.85
N ARG A 802 0.37 -36.97 -8.10
CA ARG A 802 0.45 -35.51 -8.18
C ARG A 802 0.32 -34.88 -6.80
N ILE A 803 1.05 -33.79 -6.54
CA ILE A 803 0.90 -33.02 -5.29
C ILE A 803 -0.44 -32.26 -5.30
N LYS A 804 -1.24 -32.44 -4.24
CA LYS A 804 -2.54 -31.76 -4.05
C LYS A 804 -2.37 -30.24 -4.09
N ASP A 805 -3.22 -29.55 -4.86
CA ASP A 805 -3.19 -28.09 -5.04
C ASP A 805 -1.80 -27.52 -5.37
N TRP A 806 -1.00 -28.23 -6.17
CA TRP A 806 0.37 -27.80 -6.49
C TRP A 806 0.43 -26.40 -7.10
N SER A 807 1.38 -25.61 -6.59
CA SER A 807 1.82 -24.36 -7.19
C SER A 807 3.30 -24.19 -6.89
N LYS A 808 4.10 -23.73 -7.87
CA LYS A 808 5.50 -23.34 -7.63
C LYS A 808 5.69 -22.41 -6.44
N ARG A 809 4.65 -21.62 -6.10
CA ARG A 809 4.68 -20.65 -4.99
C ARG A 809 4.63 -21.31 -3.61
N LYS A 810 4.48 -22.64 -3.52
CA LYS A 810 4.65 -23.39 -2.26
C LYS A 810 6.11 -23.52 -1.84
N ASP A 811 7.06 -23.26 -2.74
CA ASP A 811 8.51 -23.40 -2.52
C ASP A 811 9.24 -22.08 -2.79
N HIS A 812 10.06 -21.59 -1.85
CA HIS A 812 10.80 -20.32 -1.99
C HIS A 812 11.82 -20.29 -3.16
N ARG A 813 12.27 -21.45 -3.67
CA ARG A 813 13.27 -21.54 -4.75
C ARG A 813 12.74 -21.10 -6.12
N HIS A 814 11.42 -20.96 -6.29
CA HIS A 814 10.85 -20.50 -7.57
C HIS A 814 11.37 -19.13 -8.00
N HIS A 815 11.71 -18.26 -7.04
CA HIS A 815 12.33 -16.96 -7.32
C HIS A 815 13.71 -17.09 -7.98
N ALA A 816 14.51 -18.08 -7.58
CA ALA A 816 15.82 -18.32 -8.18
C ALA A 816 15.70 -18.85 -9.62
N ILE A 817 14.70 -19.71 -9.89
CA ILE A 817 14.39 -20.17 -11.26
C ILE A 817 13.91 -19.01 -12.13
N ASP A 818 13.03 -18.16 -11.60
CA ASP A 818 12.57 -16.96 -12.31
C ASP A 818 13.78 -16.04 -12.60
N ALA A 819 14.69 -15.84 -11.64
CA ALA A 819 15.93 -15.08 -11.83
C ALA A 819 16.89 -15.70 -12.85
N LEU A 820 17.03 -17.02 -12.91
CA LEU A 820 17.79 -17.72 -13.96
C LEU A 820 17.22 -17.42 -15.34
N VAL A 821 15.90 -17.52 -15.49
CA VAL A 821 15.25 -17.22 -16.78
C VAL A 821 15.47 -15.77 -17.17
N VAL A 822 15.39 -14.84 -16.21
CA VAL A 822 15.73 -13.43 -16.42
C VAL A 822 17.19 -13.24 -16.84
N ALA A 823 18.13 -13.93 -16.20
CA ALA A 823 19.55 -13.92 -16.58
C ALA A 823 19.75 -14.40 -18.02
N SER A 824 19.06 -15.46 -18.43
CA SER A 824 19.13 -16.04 -19.78
C SER A 824 18.32 -15.28 -20.84
N THR A 825 17.48 -14.31 -20.46
CA THR A 825 16.63 -13.57 -21.40
C THR A 825 17.40 -12.44 -22.08
N ARG A 826 17.60 -12.54 -23.40
CA ARG A 826 18.25 -11.49 -24.21
C ARG A 826 17.24 -10.42 -24.68
N GLN A 827 17.72 -9.19 -24.90
CA GLN A 827 16.90 -8.11 -25.47
C GLN A 827 16.33 -8.45 -26.85
N GLY A 828 17.09 -9.17 -27.68
CA GLY A 828 16.62 -9.65 -28.98
C GLY A 828 15.41 -10.58 -28.89
N TYR A 829 15.29 -11.37 -27.81
CA TYR A 829 14.12 -12.24 -27.61
C TYR A 829 12.87 -11.39 -27.36
N ILE A 830 13.01 -10.31 -26.59
CA ILE A 830 11.93 -9.36 -26.29
C ILE A 830 11.54 -8.57 -27.54
N GLN A 831 12.52 -8.07 -28.30
CA GLN A 831 12.26 -7.33 -29.54
C GLN A 831 11.55 -8.20 -30.59
N ARG A 832 11.96 -9.47 -30.75
CA ARG A 832 11.29 -10.39 -31.66
C ARG A 832 9.88 -10.78 -31.19
N LEU A 833 9.67 -10.92 -29.88
CA LEU A 833 8.32 -11.05 -29.30
C LEU A 833 7.41 -9.86 -29.63
N ASN A 834 7.97 -8.66 -29.83
CA ASN A 834 7.22 -7.46 -30.21
C ASN A 834 6.95 -7.40 -31.72
N ARG A 835 7.86 -7.90 -32.55
CA ARG A 835 7.84 -7.78 -34.03
C ARG A 835 7.41 -9.06 -34.77
N VAL A 836 6.78 -10.01 -34.09
CA VAL A 836 6.31 -11.29 -34.69
C VAL A 836 5.35 -11.07 -35.88
N SER A 837 4.75 -9.88 -36.00
CA SER A 837 3.87 -9.50 -37.11
C SER A 837 4.61 -9.19 -38.42
N SER A 838 5.87 -8.75 -38.40
CA SER A 838 6.60 -8.33 -39.61
C SER A 838 7.06 -9.51 -40.46
N GLU A 839 6.88 -9.42 -41.78
CA GLU A 839 7.23 -10.47 -42.73
C GLU A 839 8.74 -10.76 -42.75
N SER A 840 9.57 -9.73 -42.74
CA SER A 840 11.04 -9.85 -42.71
C SER A 840 11.57 -10.67 -41.52
N GLU A 841 11.02 -10.48 -40.32
CA GLU A 841 11.40 -11.25 -39.13
C GLU A 841 10.90 -12.70 -39.20
N ARG A 842 9.77 -12.98 -39.87
CA ARG A 842 9.29 -14.36 -40.05
C ARG A 842 10.14 -15.14 -41.03
N GLU A 843 10.55 -14.52 -42.13
CA GLU A 843 11.49 -15.10 -43.07
C GLU A 843 12.84 -15.38 -42.41
N ALA A 844 13.37 -14.40 -41.66
CA ALA A 844 14.60 -14.58 -40.88
C ALA A 844 14.49 -15.72 -39.86
N MET A 845 13.40 -15.82 -39.09
CA MET A 845 13.17 -16.93 -38.16
C MET A 845 13.04 -18.27 -38.88
N SER A 846 12.40 -18.32 -40.04
CA SER A 846 12.21 -19.56 -40.81
C SER A 846 13.53 -20.07 -41.38
N GLY A 847 14.35 -19.17 -41.94
CA GLY A 847 15.72 -19.48 -42.37
C GLY A 847 16.63 -19.95 -41.23
N GLU A 848 16.51 -19.36 -40.03
CA GLU A 848 17.27 -19.79 -38.85
C GLU A 848 16.86 -21.19 -38.33
N ILE A 849 15.61 -21.61 -38.55
CA ILE A 849 15.08 -22.91 -38.10
C ILE A 849 15.48 -24.03 -39.07
N GLU A 850 15.53 -23.78 -40.39
CA GLU A 850 15.88 -24.78 -41.40
C GLU A 850 17.33 -25.29 -41.30
N VAL A 851 18.23 -24.50 -40.71
CA VAL A 851 19.65 -24.85 -40.53
C VAL A 851 19.89 -25.89 -39.41
N GLN A 852 18.92 -26.17 -38.54
CA GLN A 852 19.06 -27.09 -37.40
C GLN A 852 17.96 -28.16 -37.39
N LYS A 853 18.20 -29.31 -38.05
CA LYS A 853 17.27 -30.46 -38.10
C LYS A 853 17.22 -31.24 -36.77
N ALA A 854 16.03 -31.36 -36.17
CA ALA A 854 15.26 -32.61 -35.97
C ALA A 854 14.38 -32.69 -34.69
N THR A 855 13.22 -33.32 -34.88
CA THR A 855 12.28 -34.01 -33.96
C THR A 855 11.06 -33.28 -33.36
N LYS A 856 9.88 -33.89 -33.66
CA LYS A 856 8.54 -33.83 -33.04
C LYS A 856 8.14 -32.54 -32.30
N THR A 857 7.66 -31.54 -33.03
CA THR A 857 6.81 -30.47 -32.44
C THR A 857 5.73 -29.98 -33.39
N ASP A 858 4.70 -30.79 -33.62
CA ASP A 858 3.58 -30.50 -34.53
C ASP A 858 2.56 -29.46 -34.00
N LYS A 859 2.77 -28.89 -32.79
CA LYS A 859 1.81 -27.99 -32.14
C LYS A 859 2.36 -26.61 -31.71
N LEU A 860 3.65 -26.34 -31.92
CA LEU A 860 4.27 -25.05 -31.55
C LEU A 860 4.27 -24.10 -32.75
N SER A 861 3.97 -22.82 -32.50
CA SER A 861 4.12 -21.75 -33.50
C SER A 861 5.60 -21.53 -33.88
N LEU A 862 5.86 -20.88 -35.02
CA LEU A 862 7.21 -20.57 -35.52
C LEU A 862 8.08 -19.89 -34.44
N LEU A 863 7.53 -18.89 -33.76
CA LEU A 863 8.21 -18.18 -32.67
C LEU A 863 8.49 -19.08 -31.47
N GLU A 864 7.56 -19.96 -31.10
CA GLU A 864 7.75 -20.88 -29.97
C GLU A 864 8.80 -21.94 -30.31
N ARG A 865 8.86 -22.42 -31.55
CA ARG A 865 9.93 -23.30 -32.04
C ARG A 865 11.28 -22.58 -31.95
N TRP A 866 11.35 -21.35 -32.47
CA TRP A 866 12.56 -20.52 -32.41
C TRP A 866 13.05 -20.31 -30.97
N LEU A 867 12.15 -19.93 -30.05
CA LEU A 867 12.47 -19.70 -28.63
C LEU A 867 12.92 -20.98 -27.90
N THR A 868 12.35 -22.13 -28.26
CA THR A 868 12.73 -23.43 -27.68
C THR A 868 14.11 -23.87 -28.16
N GLN A 869 14.48 -23.51 -29.39
CA GLN A 869 15.80 -23.80 -29.98
C GLN A 869 16.89 -22.80 -29.56
N ARG A 870 16.55 -21.71 -28.85
CA ARG A 870 17.58 -20.78 -28.35
C ARG A 870 18.41 -21.46 -27.26
N PRO A 871 19.73 -21.21 -27.18
CA PRO A 871 20.57 -21.84 -26.18
C PRO A 871 20.12 -21.52 -24.76
N HIS A 872 19.90 -22.58 -23.99
CA HIS A 872 19.51 -22.54 -22.59
C HIS A 872 20.05 -23.79 -21.88
N LEU A 873 20.17 -23.71 -20.57
CA LEU A 873 20.71 -24.80 -19.76
C LEU A 873 19.72 -25.97 -19.68
N SER A 874 20.24 -27.19 -19.63
CA SER A 874 19.39 -28.38 -19.55
C SER A 874 18.56 -28.41 -18.25
N VAL A 875 17.36 -28.98 -18.32
CA VAL A 875 16.48 -29.14 -17.14
C VAL A 875 17.21 -29.86 -16.00
N ARG A 876 18.07 -30.83 -16.32
CA ARG A 876 18.87 -31.57 -15.33
C ARG A 876 19.87 -30.66 -14.62
N ALA A 877 20.69 -29.91 -15.37
CA ALA A 877 21.67 -28.99 -14.78
C ALA A 877 21.01 -27.92 -13.89
N VAL A 878 19.87 -27.38 -14.33
CA VAL A 878 19.09 -26.42 -13.54
C VAL A 878 18.50 -27.10 -12.30
N SER A 879 17.92 -28.29 -12.43
CA SER A 879 17.36 -29.04 -11.30
C SER A 879 18.42 -29.35 -10.25
N ASP A 880 19.64 -29.70 -10.69
CA ASP A 880 20.75 -30.03 -9.81
C ASP A 880 21.18 -28.82 -8.97
N LYS A 881 21.29 -27.64 -9.60
CA LYS A 881 21.60 -26.38 -8.90
C LYS A 881 20.45 -25.86 -8.03
N VAL A 882 19.20 -26.05 -8.45
CA VAL A 882 18.03 -25.70 -7.63
C VAL A 882 17.97 -26.55 -6.34
N ALA A 883 18.41 -27.80 -6.39
CA ALA A 883 18.45 -28.67 -5.22
C ALA A 883 19.45 -28.20 -4.14
N GLU A 884 20.48 -27.44 -4.52
CA GLU A 884 21.52 -26.90 -3.61
C GLU A 884 21.11 -25.59 -2.91
N ILE A 885 19.94 -25.02 -3.22
CA ILE A 885 19.56 -23.70 -2.69
C ILE A 885 19.06 -23.78 -1.24
N LEU A 886 19.81 -23.14 -0.33
CA LEU A 886 19.34 -22.83 1.01
C LEU A 886 18.69 -21.44 1.06
N ILE A 887 17.54 -21.35 1.74
CA ILE A 887 16.79 -20.09 1.82
C ILE A 887 17.42 -19.18 2.86
N SER A 888 17.78 -17.99 2.40
CA SER A 888 18.45 -17.00 3.23
C SER A 888 17.43 -16.07 3.89
N TYR A 889 17.48 -15.94 5.22
CA TYR A 889 16.64 -15.02 6.00
C TYR A 889 17.49 -13.94 6.68
N ARG A 890 16.90 -12.77 6.92
CA ARG A 890 17.55 -11.73 7.74
C ARG A 890 17.16 -11.92 9.21
N PRO A 891 18.03 -12.48 10.07
CA PRO A 891 17.68 -12.67 11.47
C PRO A 891 17.61 -11.34 12.23
N GLY A 892 16.75 -11.31 13.25
CA GLY A 892 16.74 -10.28 14.29
C GLY A 892 16.10 -8.94 13.92
N LYS A 893 15.55 -8.28 14.95
CA LYS A 893 15.07 -6.89 14.90
C LYS A 893 15.90 -6.06 15.88
N ARG A 894 16.23 -4.82 15.52
CA ARG A 894 16.81 -3.88 16.51
C ARG A 894 15.84 -3.73 17.67
N VAL A 895 16.32 -3.78 18.92
CA VAL A 895 15.49 -3.62 20.13
C VAL A 895 15.19 -2.15 20.40
N VAL A 896 16.23 -1.34 20.52
CA VAL A 896 16.16 0.10 20.76
C VAL A 896 16.96 0.90 19.73
N THR A 897 16.61 2.17 19.56
CA THR A 897 17.44 3.16 18.86
C THR A 897 17.55 4.42 19.71
N ARG A 898 18.73 5.05 19.74
CA ARG A 898 18.89 6.36 20.37
C ARG A 898 18.16 7.42 19.54
N GLY A 899 17.35 8.22 20.22
CA GLY A 899 16.55 9.28 19.63
C GLY A 899 16.76 10.60 20.36
N ARG A 900 16.10 11.63 19.84
CA ARG A 900 16.01 12.94 20.49
C ARG A 900 14.56 13.29 20.74
N ASN A 901 14.29 13.84 21.92
CA ASN A 901 13.02 14.46 22.24
C ASN A 901 13.21 15.98 22.28
N ILE A 902 12.42 16.70 21.48
CA ILE A 902 12.43 18.16 21.46
C ILE A 902 11.15 18.62 22.13
N TYR A 903 11.29 19.27 23.27
CA TYR A 903 10.18 19.83 24.02
C TYR A 903 10.49 21.27 24.39
N ARG A 904 9.43 22.05 24.61
CA ARG A 904 9.57 23.40 25.15
C ARG A 904 9.40 23.31 26.65
N LYS A 905 10.33 23.88 27.39
CA LYS A 905 10.26 24.03 28.84
C LYS A 905 10.23 25.53 29.13
N LYS A 906 9.47 25.95 30.14
CA LYS A 906 9.62 27.29 30.68
C LYS A 906 10.74 27.32 31.71
N THR A 907 11.63 28.29 31.60
CA THR A 907 12.61 28.60 32.65
C THR A 907 11.89 29.26 33.83
N ALA A 908 12.58 29.38 34.98
CA ALA A 908 11.99 29.96 36.20
C ALA A 908 11.51 31.40 35.98
N ASP A 909 12.21 32.12 35.10
CA ASP A 909 11.97 33.45 34.54
C ASP A 909 10.86 33.49 33.45
N GLY A 910 10.11 32.39 33.26
CA GLY A 910 8.90 32.37 32.44
C GLY A 910 9.11 32.27 30.92
N ARG A 911 10.36 32.33 30.43
CA ARG A 911 10.74 32.23 29.02
C ARG A 911 10.61 30.79 28.51
N GLU A 912 10.02 30.60 27.32
CA GLU A 912 9.97 29.27 26.68
C GLU A 912 11.29 28.96 25.97
N VAL A 913 12.07 28.03 26.52
CA VAL A 913 13.28 27.50 25.88
C VAL A 913 12.99 26.15 25.20
N THR A 914 13.57 25.95 24.03
CA THR A 914 13.50 24.66 23.34
C THR A 914 14.61 23.75 23.88
N CYS A 915 14.23 22.76 24.67
CA CYS A 915 15.15 21.75 25.19
C CYS A 915 15.22 20.56 24.23
N VAL A 916 16.45 20.09 23.96
CA VAL A 916 16.69 18.89 23.18
C VAL A 916 17.28 17.81 24.10
N GLN A 917 16.43 16.90 24.56
CA GLN A 917 16.89 15.70 25.25
C GLN A 917 17.47 14.73 24.22
N ARG A 918 18.77 14.46 24.30
CA ARG A 918 19.48 13.51 23.44
C ARG A 918 19.63 12.16 24.17
N GLY A 919 19.90 11.09 23.42
CA GLY A 919 20.15 9.76 23.98
C GLY A 919 18.91 9.00 24.45
N VAL A 920 17.69 9.48 24.18
CA VAL A 920 16.45 8.80 24.59
C VAL A 920 16.35 7.45 23.88
N LEU A 921 16.25 6.36 24.63
CA LEU A 921 16.06 5.04 24.06
C LEU A 921 14.63 4.89 23.51
N VAL A 922 14.52 4.60 22.22
CA VAL A 922 13.24 4.42 21.52
C VAL A 922 13.08 2.94 21.15
N PRO A 923 12.16 2.21 21.80
CA PRO A 923 11.84 0.83 21.45
C PRO A 923 11.36 0.70 19.99
N ARG A 924 11.68 -0.44 19.37
CA ARG A 924 11.38 -0.74 17.95
C ARG A 924 10.38 -1.86 17.75
N GLY A 925 9.63 -2.20 18.80
CA GLY A 925 8.53 -3.15 18.82
C GLY A 925 7.45 -2.70 19.81
N GLU A 926 6.32 -3.41 19.82
CA GLU A 926 5.28 -3.23 20.82
C GLU A 926 5.71 -3.87 22.14
N LEU A 927 5.71 -3.08 23.21
CA LEU A 927 6.14 -3.52 24.54
C LEU A 927 5.08 -4.40 25.21
N MET A 928 3.80 -4.01 25.10
CA MET A 928 2.66 -4.60 25.78
C MET A 928 1.42 -4.55 24.88
N GLU A 929 0.48 -5.47 25.09
CA GLU A 929 -0.82 -5.39 24.43
C GLU A 929 -1.58 -4.12 24.82
N ALA A 930 -2.43 -3.63 23.93
CA ALA A 930 -3.29 -2.48 24.21
C ALA A 930 -4.45 -2.80 25.18
N SER A 931 -4.67 -4.08 25.51
CA SER A 931 -5.71 -4.53 26.43
C SER A 931 -5.33 -4.23 27.88
N LEU A 932 -6.27 -3.67 28.63
CA LEU A 932 -6.13 -3.48 30.07
C LEU A 932 -6.88 -4.57 30.83
N TYR A 933 -6.26 -5.06 31.90
CA TYR A 933 -6.75 -6.14 32.72
C TYR A 933 -6.90 -5.68 34.18
N GLY A 934 -7.92 -6.19 34.85
CA GLY A 934 -8.08 -6.08 36.30
C GLY A 934 -7.68 -7.38 36.99
N LYS A 935 -7.45 -7.31 38.29
CA LYS A 935 -7.23 -8.47 39.16
C LYS A 935 -8.29 -8.47 40.25
N ILE A 936 -8.97 -9.60 40.45
CA ILE A 936 -9.99 -9.76 41.49
C ILE A 936 -9.72 -11.01 42.31
N LEU A 937 -10.17 -11.01 43.56
CA LEU A 937 -10.26 -12.22 44.36
C LEU A 937 -11.60 -12.90 44.07
N SER A 938 -11.57 -14.16 43.63
CA SER A 938 -12.75 -14.95 43.35
C SER A 938 -12.57 -16.34 43.93
N GLN A 939 -13.49 -16.76 44.80
CA GLN A 939 -13.40 -18.04 45.54
C GLN A 939 -12.04 -18.23 46.24
N GLY A 940 -11.52 -17.16 46.87
CA GLY A 940 -10.23 -17.20 47.58
C GLY A 940 -8.98 -17.23 46.70
N ARG A 941 -9.11 -17.14 45.36
CA ARG A 941 -7.98 -17.12 44.42
C ARG A 941 -7.94 -15.85 43.60
N GLU A 942 -6.75 -15.31 43.37
CA GLU A 942 -6.58 -14.18 42.46
C GLU A 942 -6.84 -14.63 41.01
N ARG A 943 -7.67 -13.88 40.29
CA ARG A 943 -7.97 -14.11 38.87
C ARG A 943 -7.89 -12.81 38.08
N ILE A 944 -7.42 -12.93 36.84
CA ILE A 944 -7.37 -11.82 35.89
C ILE A 944 -8.71 -11.69 35.17
N VAL A 945 -9.17 -10.45 35.00
CA VAL A 945 -10.44 -10.14 34.35
C VAL A 945 -10.30 -9.06 33.29
N LYS A 946 -11.15 -9.15 32.27
CA LYS A 946 -11.24 -8.17 31.18
C LYS A 946 -12.69 -7.90 30.82
N ARG A 947 -12.99 -6.65 30.46
CA ARG A 947 -14.33 -6.26 29.99
C ARG A 947 -14.46 -6.54 28.48
N TYR A 948 -15.50 -7.29 28.10
CA TYR A 948 -15.84 -7.60 26.71
C TYR A 948 -17.22 -7.04 26.35
N SER A 949 -17.40 -6.68 25.07
CA SER A 949 -18.72 -6.37 24.52
C SER A 949 -19.62 -7.61 24.58
N LEU A 950 -20.91 -7.43 24.83
CA LEU A 950 -21.90 -8.51 24.97
C LEU A 950 -21.87 -9.52 23.82
N HIS A 951 -21.63 -9.06 22.59
CA HIS A 951 -21.65 -9.91 21.39
C HIS A 951 -20.28 -10.48 21.00
N ALA A 952 -19.25 -10.27 21.83
CA ALA A 952 -17.88 -10.69 21.56
C ALA A 952 -17.17 -11.22 22.81
N LEU A 953 -17.92 -11.92 23.67
CA LEU A 953 -17.42 -12.49 24.91
C LEU A 953 -16.33 -13.54 24.62
N LYS A 954 -15.24 -13.46 25.39
CA LYS A 954 -14.15 -14.44 25.37
C LYS A 954 -13.83 -14.80 26.81
N GLY A 955 -14.50 -15.83 27.30
CA GLY A 955 -14.38 -16.31 28.67
C GLY A 955 -15.69 -16.27 29.45
N GLU A 956 -15.63 -16.83 30.63
CA GLU A 956 -16.75 -16.94 31.56
C GLU A 956 -17.06 -15.57 32.20
N VAL A 957 -18.34 -15.18 32.22
CA VAL A 957 -18.80 -13.93 32.83
C VAL A 957 -18.63 -13.99 34.35
N VAL A 958 -17.99 -12.99 34.94
CA VAL A 958 -17.65 -12.96 36.37
C VAL A 958 -18.91 -12.93 37.24
N ASP A 959 -19.88 -12.12 36.86
CA ASP A 959 -21.13 -11.92 37.58
C ASP A 959 -22.11 -13.08 37.29
N PRO A 960 -22.56 -13.85 38.32
CA PRO A 960 -23.45 -14.98 38.13
C PRO A 960 -24.83 -14.62 37.55
N ARG A 961 -25.44 -13.52 38.00
CA ARG A 961 -26.76 -13.08 37.53
C ARG A 961 -26.71 -12.70 36.06
N LEU A 962 -25.68 -11.95 35.66
CA LEU A 962 -25.47 -11.60 34.25
C LEU A 962 -25.19 -12.82 33.39
N ARG A 963 -24.50 -13.84 33.93
CA ARG A 963 -24.21 -15.08 33.21
C ARG A 963 -25.48 -15.85 32.84
N GLU A 964 -26.43 -15.95 33.77
CA GLU A 964 -27.72 -16.59 33.53
C GLU A 964 -28.53 -15.81 32.48
N LEU A 965 -28.66 -14.49 32.67
CA LEU A 965 -29.38 -13.61 31.73
C LEU A 965 -28.81 -13.70 30.30
N ILE A 966 -27.48 -13.70 30.17
CA ILE A 966 -26.80 -13.81 28.86
C ILE A 966 -27.02 -15.19 28.24
N THR A 967 -27.09 -16.26 29.05
CA THR A 967 -27.37 -17.60 28.55
C THR A 967 -28.77 -17.68 27.94
N THR A 968 -29.78 -17.20 28.67
CA THR A 968 -31.17 -17.13 28.18
C THR A 968 -31.26 -16.28 26.91
N TYR A 969 -30.67 -15.09 26.94
CA TYR A 969 -30.63 -14.18 25.79
C TYR A 969 -29.95 -14.79 24.55
N ASN A 970 -28.84 -15.52 24.72
CA ASN A 970 -28.19 -16.20 23.60
C ASN A 970 -29.01 -17.38 23.06
N GLN A 971 -29.83 -18.04 23.88
CA GLN A 971 -30.76 -19.07 23.42
C GLN A 971 -31.88 -18.45 22.58
N GLU A 972 -32.47 -17.34 23.03
CA GLU A 972 -33.45 -16.56 22.26
C GLU A 972 -32.89 -16.03 20.93
N LEU A 973 -31.61 -15.67 20.88
CA LEU A 973 -30.97 -15.25 19.63
C LEU A 973 -30.77 -16.40 18.64
N LYS A 974 -30.55 -17.63 19.11
CA LYS A 974 -30.37 -18.81 18.25
C LYS A 974 -31.69 -19.29 17.65
N SER A 975 -32.81 -19.06 18.31
CA SER A 975 -34.15 -19.43 17.81
C SER A 975 -34.73 -18.42 16.81
N ARG A 976 -34.05 -17.29 16.58
CA ARG A 976 -34.50 -16.23 15.67
C ARG A 976 -34.04 -16.45 14.23
N GLU A 977 -34.87 -16.00 13.28
CA GLU A 977 -34.54 -16.01 11.86
C GLU A 977 -33.29 -15.16 11.56
N LYS A 978 -32.45 -15.66 10.64
CA LYS A 978 -31.24 -14.95 10.21
C LYS A 978 -31.60 -13.61 9.56
N GLY A 979 -31.23 -12.51 10.23
CA GLY A 979 -31.41 -11.15 9.71
C GLY A 979 -32.34 -10.26 10.54
N ALA A 980 -33.04 -10.82 11.53
CA ALA A 980 -33.87 -10.04 12.45
C ALA A 980 -33.04 -9.12 13.36
N PRO A 981 -33.51 -7.88 13.68
CA PRO A 981 -32.84 -6.99 14.61
C PRO A 981 -32.64 -7.62 15.99
N ILE A 982 -31.40 -7.59 16.49
CA ILE A 982 -31.03 -8.11 17.80
C ILE A 982 -31.51 -7.13 18.89
N PRO A 983 -32.45 -7.52 19.77
CA PRO A 983 -32.94 -6.65 20.83
C PRO A 983 -31.84 -6.41 21.87
N PRO A 984 -31.78 -5.24 22.52
CA PRO A 984 -30.83 -5.02 23.60
C PRO A 984 -31.13 -5.92 24.80
N LEU A 985 -30.08 -6.48 25.43
CA LEU A 985 -30.20 -7.16 26.71
C LEU A 985 -30.32 -6.12 27.82
N CYS A 986 -31.38 -6.17 28.62
CA CYS A 986 -31.57 -5.28 29.77
C CYS A 986 -31.53 -6.05 31.09
N LEU A 987 -31.01 -5.41 32.15
CA LEU A 987 -30.94 -5.97 33.51
C LEU A 987 -32.29 -5.99 34.23
N ASP A 988 -33.19 -5.11 33.83
CA ASP A 988 -34.48 -4.84 34.44
C ASP A 988 -35.64 -5.12 33.47
N LYS A 989 -36.81 -5.47 34.02
CA LYS A 989 -38.03 -5.76 33.25
C LYS A 989 -38.52 -4.53 32.47
N ASP A 990 -38.24 -3.33 32.99
CA ASP A 990 -38.64 -2.04 32.41
C ASP A 990 -37.70 -1.54 31.29
N LYS A 991 -36.68 -2.33 30.93
CA LYS A 991 -35.69 -2.04 29.87
C LYS A 991 -34.91 -0.72 30.05
N ARG A 992 -34.77 -0.23 31.29
CA ARG A 992 -34.06 1.01 31.64
C ARG A 992 -32.55 0.81 31.80
N GLN A 993 -32.04 -0.42 31.86
CA GLN A 993 -30.61 -0.69 31.99
C GLN A 993 -30.07 -1.70 30.97
N GLU A 994 -29.57 -1.21 29.84
CA GLU A 994 -28.96 -2.03 28.78
C GLU A 994 -27.55 -2.52 29.16
N VAL A 995 -27.30 -3.82 28.98
CA VAL A 995 -25.99 -4.47 29.15
C VAL A 995 -25.21 -4.42 27.84
N ARG A 996 -24.27 -3.47 27.72
CA ARG A 996 -23.39 -3.37 26.53
C ARG A 996 -22.11 -4.19 26.64
N SER A 997 -21.64 -4.41 27.86
CA SER A 997 -20.37 -5.09 28.13
C SER A 997 -20.35 -5.70 29.52
N VAL A 998 -19.66 -6.82 29.67
CA VAL A 998 -19.51 -7.54 30.95
C VAL A 998 -18.05 -7.87 31.23
N ARG A 999 -17.71 -8.08 32.51
CA ARG A 999 -16.38 -8.57 32.90
C ARG A 999 -16.35 -10.09 32.76
N CYS A 1000 -15.34 -10.60 32.10
CA CYS A 1000 -15.08 -12.03 31.98
C CYS A 1000 -13.73 -12.38 32.61
N TYR A 1001 -13.62 -13.59 33.14
CA TYR A 1001 -12.34 -14.20 33.48
C TYR A 1001 -11.51 -14.44 32.20
N VAL A 1002 -10.20 -14.28 32.32
CA VAL A 1002 -9.26 -14.56 31.23
C VAL A 1002 -8.07 -15.36 31.74
N ASP A 1003 -7.55 -16.25 30.90
CA ASP A 1003 -6.40 -17.11 31.24
C ASP A 1003 -5.06 -16.45 30.89
N LYS A 1004 -5.09 -15.40 30.05
CA LYS A 1004 -3.90 -14.65 29.62
C LYS A 1004 -4.16 -13.14 29.75
N PRO A 1005 -3.25 -12.38 30.40
CA PRO A 1005 -2.06 -12.86 31.12
C PRO A 1005 -2.43 -13.70 32.35
N SER A 1006 -1.53 -14.58 32.79
CA SER A 1006 -1.65 -15.23 34.11
C SER A 1006 -1.42 -14.20 35.21
N VAL A 1007 -1.80 -14.52 36.45
CA VAL A 1007 -1.55 -13.63 37.61
C VAL A 1007 -0.07 -13.28 37.75
N SER A 1008 0.82 -14.27 37.55
CA SER A 1008 2.28 -14.08 37.65
C SER A 1008 2.90 -13.31 36.48
N SER A 1009 2.29 -13.35 35.29
CA SER A 1009 2.80 -12.68 34.08
C SER A 1009 2.13 -11.33 33.79
N ALA A 1010 1.15 -10.95 34.61
CA ALA A 1010 0.43 -9.69 34.50
C ALA A 1010 1.31 -8.53 34.99
N ILE A 1011 1.68 -7.62 34.08
CA ILE A 1011 2.57 -6.49 34.39
C ILE A 1011 1.74 -5.33 34.96
N PRO A 1012 2.02 -4.83 36.18
CA PRO A 1012 1.28 -3.70 36.74
C PRO A 1012 1.67 -2.38 36.05
N ILE A 1013 0.67 -1.57 35.69
CA ILE A 1013 0.88 -0.27 35.02
C ILE A 1013 0.22 0.92 35.72
N ARG A 1014 -0.69 0.67 36.66
CA ARG A 1014 -1.37 1.69 37.46
C ARG A 1014 -1.52 1.22 38.89
N PHE A 1015 -1.22 2.14 39.80
CA PHE A 1015 -1.31 1.94 41.23
C PHE A 1015 -2.34 2.93 41.80
N ASP A 1016 -3.00 2.54 42.89
CA ASP A 1016 -3.82 3.45 43.69
C ASP A 1016 -2.95 4.29 44.65
N GLU A 1017 -3.59 5.15 45.43
CA GLU A 1017 -2.92 6.04 46.39
C GLU A 1017 -2.16 5.29 47.50
N ARG A 1018 -2.53 4.02 47.74
CA ARG A 1018 -1.88 3.14 48.72
C ARG A 1018 -0.74 2.32 48.09
N GLY A 1019 -0.43 2.52 46.82
CA GLY A 1019 0.61 1.78 46.10
C GLY A 1019 0.18 0.38 45.64
N THR A 1020 -1.11 0.03 45.72
CA THR A 1020 -1.61 -1.28 45.28
C THR A 1020 -1.84 -1.27 43.77
N ALA A 1021 -1.39 -2.31 43.07
CA ALA A 1021 -1.58 -2.42 41.62
C ALA A 1021 -3.05 -2.68 41.27
N ILE A 1022 -3.67 -1.77 40.52
CA ILE A 1022 -5.10 -1.80 40.14
C ILE A 1022 -5.34 -2.05 38.66
N THR A 1023 -4.31 -1.98 37.81
CA THR A 1023 -4.43 -2.23 36.37
C THR A 1023 -3.18 -2.92 35.83
N PHE A 1024 -3.41 -3.94 35.02
CA PHE A 1024 -2.37 -4.82 34.50
C PHE A 1024 -2.42 -4.90 32.97
N VAL A 1025 -1.29 -5.30 32.38
CA VAL A 1025 -1.12 -5.56 30.94
C VAL A 1025 -0.40 -6.87 30.71
N GLN A 1026 -0.51 -7.38 29.48
CA GLN A 1026 0.28 -8.51 29.01
C GLN A 1026 1.45 -7.99 28.17
N SER A 1027 2.64 -8.59 28.34
CA SER A 1027 3.78 -8.34 27.46
C SER A 1027 3.42 -8.63 26.00
N GLY A 1028 4.03 -7.92 25.06
CA GLY A 1028 3.80 -8.10 23.62
C GLY A 1028 4.38 -9.42 23.08
N ASN A 1029 5.48 -9.33 22.34
CA ASN A 1029 6.14 -10.49 21.74
C ASN A 1029 7.39 -10.90 22.50
N ASN A 1030 7.81 -12.16 22.35
CA ASN A 1030 9.11 -12.62 22.83
C ASN A 1030 10.25 -12.15 21.90
N HIS A 1031 11.37 -11.73 22.49
CA HIS A 1031 12.56 -11.33 21.75
C HIS A 1031 13.41 -12.54 21.35
N HIS A 1032 13.73 -13.39 22.33
CA HIS A 1032 14.57 -14.57 22.14
C HIS A 1032 14.31 -15.63 23.20
N LEU A 1033 14.69 -16.86 22.90
CA LEU A 1033 14.95 -17.92 23.87
C LEU A 1033 16.45 -17.93 24.14
N ALA A 1034 16.85 -17.98 25.40
CA ALA A 1034 18.20 -18.35 25.80
C ALA A 1034 18.13 -19.69 26.54
N VAL A 1035 19.04 -20.61 26.22
CA VAL A 1035 19.15 -21.93 26.85
C VAL A 1035 20.41 -21.92 27.72
N TYR A 1036 20.27 -22.37 28.95
CA TYR A 1036 21.36 -22.47 29.92
C TYR A 1036 21.48 -23.90 30.42
N ARG A 1037 22.66 -24.24 30.95
CA ARG A 1037 22.93 -25.47 31.67
C ARG A 1037 23.13 -25.14 33.15
N THR A 1038 22.41 -25.84 34.02
CA THR A 1038 22.57 -25.71 35.47
C THR A 1038 23.86 -26.40 35.95
N PRO A 1039 24.33 -26.14 37.18
CA PRO A 1039 25.46 -26.87 37.76
C PRO A 1039 25.28 -28.40 37.78
N GLN A 1040 24.03 -28.88 37.79
CA GLN A 1040 23.67 -30.31 37.74
C GLN A 1040 23.65 -30.88 36.31
N GLY A 1041 24.00 -30.08 35.29
CA GLY A 1041 24.04 -30.50 33.89
C GLY A 1041 22.70 -30.45 33.16
N VAL A 1042 21.62 -30.00 33.80
CA VAL A 1042 20.27 -29.96 33.21
C VAL A 1042 20.09 -28.69 32.38
N LEU A 1043 19.44 -28.78 31.22
CA LEU A 1043 19.10 -27.60 30.42
C LEU A 1043 17.85 -26.88 30.95
N GLU A 1044 17.95 -25.56 31.05
CA GLU A 1044 16.86 -24.67 31.46
C GLU A 1044 16.61 -23.55 30.44
N GLU A 1045 15.34 -23.16 30.28
CA GLU A 1045 14.93 -22.11 29.34
C GLU A 1045 14.80 -20.74 30.01
N SER A 1046 15.23 -19.70 29.31
CA SER A 1046 14.91 -18.31 29.64
C SER A 1046 14.25 -17.65 28.43
N ILE A 1047 12.92 -17.53 28.47
CA ILE A 1047 12.16 -16.79 27.46
C ILE A 1047 12.20 -15.31 27.83
N VAL A 1048 12.86 -14.51 27.00
CA VAL A 1048 13.00 -13.07 27.24
C VAL A 1048 11.97 -12.33 26.40
N SER A 1049 11.07 -11.60 27.05
CA SER A 1049 10.09 -10.79 26.34
C SER A 1049 10.76 -9.58 25.67
N PHE A 1050 10.08 -8.98 24.68
CA PHE A 1050 10.54 -7.72 24.09
C PHE A 1050 10.58 -6.58 25.12
N TRP A 1051 9.70 -6.64 26.14
CA TRP A 1051 9.72 -5.71 27.27
C TRP A 1051 11.03 -5.85 28.06
N ASP A 1052 11.38 -7.08 28.47
CA ASP A 1052 12.58 -7.35 29.25
C ASP A 1052 13.86 -7.00 28.47
N ALA A 1053 13.88 -7.29 27.16
CA ALA A 1053 14.99 -6.89 26.29
C ALA A 1053 15.17 -5.35 26.24
N VAL A 1054 14.08 -4.59 26.24
CA VAL A 1054 14.13 -3.12 26.28
C VAL A 1054 14.59 -2.63 27.66
N ASP A 1055 14.16 -3.26 28.74
CA ASP A 1055 14.61 -2.90 30.09
C ASP A 1055 16.09 -3.24 30.31
N ARG A 1056 16.57 -4.40 29.85
CA ARG A 1056 18.00 -4.72 29.83
C ARG A 1056 18.80 -3.63 29.09
N ALA A 1057 18.36 -3.25 27.89
CA ALA A 1057 19.00 -2.17 27.14
C ALA A 1057 18.94 -0.79 27.85
N ARG A 1058 17.90 -0.54 28.63
CA ARG A 1058 17.74 0.70 29.42
C ARG A 1058 18.80 0.81 30.51
N TYR A 1059 19.07 -0.29 31.20
CA TYR A 1059 20.05 -0.35 32.28
C TYR A 1059 21.45 -0.73 31.80
N GLY A 1060 21.68 -0.88 30.50
CA GLY A 1060 23.00 -1.24 29.94
C GLY A 1060 23.38 -2.71 30.14
N ILE A 1061 22.40 -3.56 30.45
CA ILE A 1061 22.58 -5.01 30.60
C ILE A 1061 22.59 -5.66 29.20
N PRO A 1062 23.47 -6.65 28.94
CA PRO A 1062 23.44 -7.42 27.70
C PRO A 1062 22.05 -7.99 27.38
N LEU A 1063 21.63 -7.92 26.11
CA LEU A 1063 20.33 -8.43 25.69
C LEU A 1063 20.23 -9.95 25.89
N VAL A 1064 21.24 -10.65 25.39
CA VAL A 1064 21.50 -12.08 25.63
C VAL A 1064 22.64 -12.14 26.65
N ILE A 1065 22.43 -12.86 27.76
CA ILE A 1065 23.39 -12.94 28.85
C ILE A 1065 24.19 -14.22 28.66
N THR A 1066 25.42 -14.10 28.19
CA THR A 1066 26.31 -15.25 27.97
C THR A 1066 27.15 -15.60 29.21
N HIS A 1067 27.37 -14.63 30.10
CA HIS A 1067 28.09 -14.80 31.36
C HIS A 1067 27.22 -14.35 32.54
N PRO A 1068 26.29 -15.19 33.04
CA PRO A 1068 25.37 -14.81 34.11
C PRO A 1068 26.04 -14.29 35.39
N ARG A 1069 27.14 -14.93 35.81
CA ARG A 1069 27.89 -14.53 37.01
C ARG A 1069 28.37 -13.08 36.96
N GLU A 1070 29.10 -12.73 35.89
CA GLU A 1070 29.65 -11.38 35.71
C GLU A 1070 28.54 -10.32 35.67
N VAL A 1071 27.45 -10.62 34.96
CA VAL A 1071 26.31 -9.70 34.85
C VAL A 1071 25.62 -9.52 36.20
N MET A 1072 25.41 -10.60 36.95
CA MET A 1072 24.77 -10.52 38.27
C MET A 1072 25.65 -9.76 39.28
N GLU A 1073 26.96 -9.98 39.30
CA GLU A 1073 27.90 -9.25 40.16
C GLU A 1073 27.88 -7.74 39.84
N GLN A 1074 27.92 -7.36 38.56
CA GLN A 1074 27.83 -5.95 38.11
C GLN A 1074 26.49 -5.31 38.46
N VAL A 1075 25.40 -6.06 38.33
CA VAL A 1075 24.04 -5.56 38.54
C VAL A 1075 23.72 -5.42 40.04
N LEU A 1076 24.19 -6.32 40.90
CA LEU A 1076 23.98 -6.24 42.34
C LEU A 1076 24.75 -5.07 42.99
N GLN A 1077 25.86 -4.65 42.40
CA GLN A 1077 26.60 -3.45 42.83
C GLN A 1077 25.85 -2.14 42.50
N ARG A 1078 24.76 -2.20 41.72
CA ARG A 1078 24.02 -1.06 41.21
C ARG A 1078 22.65 -0.92 41.87
N GLY A 1079 22.47 0.13 42.67
CA GLY A 1079 21.19 0.43 43.35
C GLY A 1079 20.09 1.00 42.45
N ASP A 1080 20.36 1.26 41.16
CA ASP A 1080 19.40 1.85 40.22
C ASP A 1080 18.53 0.82 39.46
N ILE A 1081 18.74 -0.48 39.70
CA ILE A 1081 18.09 -1.56 38.95
C ILE A 1081 16.84 -2.05 39.68
N PRO A 1082 15.64 -1.99 39.05
CA PRO A 1082 14.41 -2.45 39.68
C PRO A 1082 14.42 -3.95 39.99
N GLU A 1083 13.80 -4.34 41.10
CA GLU A 1083 13.64 -5.75 41.51
C GLU A 1083 12.99 -6.63 40.42
N SER A 1084 12.04 -6.07 39.66
CA SER A 1084 11.41 -6.77 38.55
C SER A 1084 12.40 -7.14 37.44
N VAL A 1085 13.43 -6.32 37.21
CA VAL A 1085 14.49 -6.61 36.24
C VAL A 1085 15.44 -7.66 36.79
N LEU A 1086 15.82 -7.56 38.08
CA LEU A 1086 16.66 -8.56 38.76
C LEU A 1086 16.04 -9.97 38.67
N LYS A 1087 14.74 -10.10 38.97
CA LYS A 1087 14.00 -11.37 38.87
C LYS A 1087 13.93 -11.96 37.46
N SER A 1088 14.22 -11.16 36.42
CA SER A 1088 14.21 -11.58 35.02
C SER A 1088 15.58 -12.07 34.50
N LEU A 1089 16.63 -11.95 35.32
CA LEU A 1089 17.99 -12.38 34.97
C LEU A 1089 18.19 -13.87 35.28
N PRO A 1090 19.02 -14.58 34.50
CA PRO A 1090 19.38 -15.96 34.81
C PRO A 1090 20.21 -16.01 36.12
N PRO A 1091 20.11 -17.10 36.91
CA PRO A 1091 21.00 -17.34 38.05
C PRO A 1091 22.49 -17.29 37.69
N SER A 1092 23.33 -16.84 38.62
CA SER A 1092 24.76 -16.60 38.39
C SER A 1092 25.57 -17.87 38.17
N ASP A 1093 25.11 -19.00 38.68
CA ASP A 1093 25.74 -20.33 38.59
C ASP A 1093 25.37 -21.08 37.30
N TRP A 1094 24.51 -20.52 36.45
CA TRP A 1094 24.13 -21.12 35.18
C TRP A 1094 25.14 -20.81 34.08
N MET A 1095 25.35 -21.78 33.19
CA MET A 1095 26.22 -21.64 32.02
C MET A 1095 25.40 -21.45 30.75
N PHE A 1096 25.72 -20.44 29.94
CA PHE A 1096 25.03 -20.22 28.67
C PHE A 1096 25.36 -21.33 27.67
N VAL A 1097 24.35 -21.81 26.94
CA VAL A 1097 24.50 -22.81 25.87
C VAL A 1097 24.29 -22.14 24.51
N GLU A 1098 23.08 -21.63 24.27
CA GLU A 1098 22.76 -20.95 23.02
C GLU A 1098 21.57 -20.00 23.14
N SER A 1099 21.31 -19.24 22.08
CA SER A 1099 20.09 -18.42 21.98
C SER A 1099 19.47 -18.49 20.61
N LEU A 1100 18.14 -18.46 20.57
CA LEU A 1100 17.33 -18.52 19.36
C LEU A 1100 16.43 -17.29 19.24
N GLN A 1101 16.42 -16.70 18.06
CA GLN A 1101 15.54 -15.61 17.66
C GLN A 1101 14.69 -16.00 16.45
N GLN A 1102 13.56 -15.31 16.28
CA GLN A 1102 12.76 -15.46 15.07
C GLN A 1102 13.60 -15.16 13.82
N ASP A 1103 13.38 -15.96 12.77
CA ASP A 1103 14.11 -15.91 11.49
C ASP A 1103 15.56 -16.40 11.52
N GLU A 1104 16.07 -16.86 12.67
CA GLU A 1104 17.32 -17.64 12.71
C GLU A 1104 17.10 -19.06 12.17
N MET A 1105 18.20 -19.71 11.78
CA MET A 1105 18.19 -21.02 11.16
C MET A 1105 18.74 -22.08 12.12
N VAL A 1106 18.18 -23.28 12.04
CA VAL A 1106 18.61 -24.45 12.81
C VAL A 1106 18.67 -25.68 11.89
N ALA A 1107 19.66 -26.53 12.10
CA ALA A 1107 19.68 -27.90 11.61
C ALA A 1107 19.00 -28.81 12.65
N ILE A 1108 18.22 -29.80 12.20
CA ILE A 1108 17.51 -30.74 13.09
C ILE A 1108 17.76 -32.17 12.62
N GLY A 1109 18.24 -33.02 13.53
CA GLY A 1109 18.31 -34.47 13.34
C GLY A 1109 19.61 -35.02 12.72
N LEU A 1110 20.60 -34.18 12.42
CA LEU A 1110 21.97 -34.61 12.09
C LEU A 1110 22.81 -34.69 13.36
N SER A 1111 23.76 -35.62 13.47
CA SER A 1111 24.79 -35.55 14.53
C SER A 1111 25.73 -34.35 14.30
N ASP A 1112 26.51 -33.98 15.32
CA ASP A 1112 27.43 -32.83 15.21
C ASP A 1112 28.54 -33.12 14.17
N GLU A 1113 29.03 -34.35 14.11
CA GLU A 1113 30.00 -34.82 13.12
C GLU A 1113 29.40 -34.85 11.71
N GLU A 1114 28.15 -35.33 11.56
CA GLU A 1114 27.48 -35.34 10.27
C GLU A 1114 27.20 -33.95 9.74
N LEU A 1115 26.81 -33.02 10.63
CA LEU A 1115 26.56 -31.63 10.28
C LEU A 1115 27.86 -30.93 9.86
N GLN A 1116 28.94 -31.10 10.63
CA GLN A 1116 30.26 -30.57 10.31
C GLN A 1116 30.74 -31.12 8.95
N SER A 1117 30.69 -32.44 8.77
CA SER A 1117 31.13 -33.10 7.53
C SER A 1117 30.32 -32.63 6.31
N ALA A 1118 29.01 -32.46 6.46
CA ALA A 1118 28.15 -31.97 5.37
C ALA A 1118 28.46 -30.50 5.01
N ILE A 1119 28.78 -29.65 5.99
CA ILE A 1119 29.18 -28.26 5.76
C ILE A 1119 30.54 -28.20 5.05
N GLU A 1120 31.53 -28.97 5.49
CA GLU A 1120 32.86 -29.03 4.90
C GLU A 1120 32.83 -29.57 3.46
N ALA A 1121 32.05 -30.63 3.23
CA ALA A 1121 31.83 -31.20 1.90
C ALA A 1121 30.92 -30.35 1.00
N GLN A 1122 30.35 -29.26 1.53
CA GLN A 1122 29.35 -28.42 0.84
C GLN A 1122 28.16 -29.22 0.28
N ASP A 1123 27.71 -30.25 1.01
CA ASP A 1123 26.54 -31.05 0.64
C ASP A 1123 25.24 -30.31 0.97
N TYR A 1124 24.95 -29.29 0.18
CA TYR A 1124 23.78 -28.44 0.35
C TYR A 1124 22.46 -29.19 0.22
N ARG A 1125 22.43 -30.32 -0.50
CA ARG A 1125 21.23 -31.15 -0.62
C ARG A 1125 20.92 -31.80 0.72
N LYS A 1126 21.91 -32.49 1.32
CA LYS A 1126 21.76 -33.08 2.65
C LYS A 1126 21.41 -32.01 3.69
N LEU A 1127 22.12 -30.86 3.68
CA LEU A 1127 21.86 -29.77 4.61
C LEU A 1127 20.45 -29.19 4.46
N SER A 1128 19.95 -29.06 3.23
CA SER A 1128 18.59 -28.57 2.96
C SER A 1128 17.52 -29.42 3.64
N GLU A 1129 17.63 -30.75 3.58
CA GLU A 1129 16.64 -31.67 4.16
C GLU A 1129 16.47 -31.50 5.67
N HIS A 1130 17.53 -31.05 6.36
CA HIS A 1130 17.57 -30.89 7.81
C HIS A 1130 17.45 -29.43 8.28
N LEU A 1131 17.26 -28.47 7.37
CA LEU A 1131 17.35 -27.05 7.68
C LEU A 1131 15.97 -26.40 7.88
N TYR A 1132 15.80 -25.76 9.03
CA TYR A 1132 14.56 -25.15 9.48
C TYR A 1132 14.80 -23.71 9.97
N ARG A 1133 13.80 -22.85 9.79
CA ARG A 1133 13.76 -21.50 10.34
C ARG A 1133 12.98 -21.47 11.65
N VAL A 1134 13.50 -20.76 12.65
CA VAL A 1134 12.77 -20.43 13.88
C VAL A 1134 11.53 -19.58 13.53
N GLN A 1135 10.34 -20.16 13.67
CA GLN A 1135 9.08 -19.48 13.36
C GLN A 1135 8.54 -18.71 14.56
N SER A 1136 8.47 -19.36 15.73
CA SER A 1136 7.90 -18.79 16.96
C SER A 1136 8.47 -19.46 18.20
N LEU A 1137 8.67 -18.67 19.25
CA LEU A 1137 9.24 -19.10 20.54
C LEU A 1137 8.32 -18.66 21.68
N SER A 1138 7.96 -19.62 22.54
CA SER A 1138 7.23 -19.42 23.79
C SER A 1138 7.71 -20.45 24.80
N SER A 1139 7.46 -20.20 26.09
CA SER A 1139 7.86 -21.12 27.15
C SER A 1139 7.34 -22.52 26.87
N LYS A 1140 8.26 -23.50 26.86
CA LYS A 1140 7.99 -24.92 26.57
C LYS A 1140 7.27 -25.16 25.24
N TYR A 1141 7.42 -24.26 24.26
CA TYR A 1141 6.78 -24.42 22.96
C TYR A 1141 7.52 -23.64 21.87
N TYR A 1142 8.32 -24.37 21.08
CA TYR A 1142 9.14 -23.84 19.99
C TYR A 1142 8.70 -24.45 18.66
N VAL A 1143 8.61 -23.61 17.62
CA VAL A 1143 8.20 -24.04 16.27
C VAL A 1143 9.28 -23.71 15.27
N PHE A 1144 9.79 -24.75 14.60
CA PHE A 1144 10.78 -24.65 13.54
C PHE A 1144 10.13 -25.04 12.21
N ARG A 1145 10.10 -24.15 11.22
CA ARG A 1145 9.46 -24.38 9.92
C ARG A 1145 10.50 -24.68 8.86
N TYR A 1146 10.23 -25.67 8.02
CA TYR A 1146 11.14 -26.07 6.96
C TYR A 1146 11.45 -24.89 6.03
N HIS A 1147 12.72 -24.70 5.68
CA HIS A 1147 13.17 -23.44 5.08
C HIS A 1147 12.56 -23.14 3.70
N LEU A 1148 12.10 -24.17 2.96
CA LEU A 1148 11.48 -24.01 1.65
C LEU A 1148 10.00 -23.55 1.73
N GLU A 1149 9.35 -23.73 2.87
CA GLU A 1149 7.92 -23.45 3.05
C GLU A 1149 7.62 -21.95 3.00
N THR A 1150 6.76 -21.54 2.06
CA THR A 1150 6.37 -20.14 1.88
C THR A 1150 5.20 -19.69 2.75
N SER A 1151 4.44 -20.63 3.32
CA SER A 1151 3.20 -20.36 4.06
C SER A 1151 3.33 -20.75 5.53
N VAL A 1152 2.90 -19.84 6.40
CA VAL A 1152 2.75 -20.09 7.86
C VAL A 1152 1.33 -20.48 8.27
N LYS A 1153 0.38 -20.50 7.32
CA LYS A 1153 -1.03 -20.84 7.59
C LYS A 1153 -1.24 -22.33 7.79
N ASP A 1154 -0.42 -23.15 7.14
CA ASP A 1154 -0.53 -24.59 7.26
C ASP A 1154 0.03 -25.05 8.61
N ARG A 1155 -0.87 -25.65 9.40
CA ARG A 1155 -0.59 -26.18 10.75
C ARG A 1155 -0.75 -27.71 10.81
N LYS A 1156 -0.90 -28.37 9.65
CA LYS A 1156 -0.96 -29.83 9.53
C LYS A 1156 0.43 -30.36 9.11
N ASN A 1157 0.64 -31.66 9.34
CA ASN A 1157 1.84 -32.42 8.92
C ASN A 1157 3.15 -32.10 9.67
N THR A 1158 3.26 -32.72 10.84
CA THR A 1158 4.49 -32.85 11.65
C THR A 1158 5.21 -34.18 11.44
N SER A 1159 4.77 -34.98 10.47
CA SER A 1159 5.22 -36.34 10.16
C SER A 1159 5.62 -36.45 8.69
N GLY A 1160 6.32 -37.52 8.32
CA GLY A 1160 6.91 -37.72 6.98
C GLY A 1160 8.43 -37.55 7.01
N ARG A 1161 9.11 -37.83 5.88
CA ARG A 1161 10.58 -37.78 5.78
C ARG A 1161 11.12 -36.38 6.08
N ILE A 1162 10.51 -35.35 5.50
CA ILE A 1162 10.86 -33.93 5.71
C ILE A 1162 9.58 -33.16 6.07
N PRO A 1163 9.21 -33.09 7.37
CA PRO A 1163 7.97 -32.46 7.79
C PRO A 1163 7.97 -30.95 7.53
N LYS A 1164 6.79 -30.35 7.36
CA LYS A 1164 6.65 -28.90 7.15
C LYS A 1164 7.16 -28.07 8.32
N PHE A 1165 7.03 -28.59 9.54
CA PHE A 1165 7.56 -27.96 10.74
C PHE A 1165 7.74 -28.99 11.87
N HIS A 1166 8.69 -28.71 12.76
CA HIS A 1166 8.83 -29.38 14.05
C HIS A 1166 8.15 -28.55 15.16
N ARG A 1167 7.46 -29.23 16.07
CA ARG A 1167 6.96 -28.65 17.34
C ARG A 1167 7.73 -29.29 18.47
N VAL A 1168 8.52 -28.48 19.17
CA VAL A 1168 9.30 -28.91 20.32
C VAL A 1168 8.62 -28.37 21.58
N ARG A 1169 8.27 -29.26 22.50
CA ARG A 1169 7.43 -28.92 23.68
C ARG A 1169 8.20 -28.78 24.99
N ASN A 1170 9.50 -29.08 25.00
CA ASN A 1170 10.38 -28.92 26.15
C ASN A 1170 11.84 -29.09 25.71
N LEU A 1171 12.78 -28.83 26.61
CA LEU A 1171 14.22 -28.96 26.33
C LEU A 1171 14.70 -30.42 26.17
N PRO A 1172 14.17 -31.43 26.87
CA PRO A 1172 14.51 -32.82 26.56
C PRO A 1172 14.17 -33.25 25.12
N ASP A 1173 13.02 -32.82 24.59
CA ASP A 1173 12.65 -33.02 23.18
C ASP A 1173 13.51 -32.17 22.23
N TYR A 1174 14.01 -31.01 22.69
CA TYR A 1174 14.98 -30.19 21.96
C TYR A 1174 16.31 -30.93 21.79
N GLU A 1175 16.85 -31.49 22.87
CA GLU A 1175 18.08 -32.29 22.85
C GLU A 1175 17.91 -33.57 22.03
N LYS A 1176 16.80 -34.30 22.25
CA LYS A 1176 16.50 -35.55 21.52
C LYS A 1176 16.46 -35.36 20.00
N ARG A 1177 16.06 -34.19 19.53
CA ARG A 1177 15.97 -33.85 18.10
C ARG A 1177 17.29 -33.32 17.51
N ASN A 1178 18.34 -33.23 18.33
CA ASN A 1178 19.60 -32.57 18.03
C ASN A 1178 19.42 -31.25 17.26
N VAL A 1179 18.74 -30.28 17.87
CA VAL A 1179 18.57 -28.97 17.28
C VAL A 1179 19.88 -28.19 17.41
N ARG A 1180 20.46 -27.78 16.28
CA ARG A 1180 21.72 -27.03 16.22
C ARG A 1180 21.53 -25.71 15.49
N LYS A 1181 21.91 -24.60 16.13
CA LYS A 1181 21.87 -23.29 15.50
C LYS A 1181 22.91 -23.19 14.38
N VAL A 1182 22.48 -22.71 13.21
CA VAL A 1182 23.35 -22.50 12.05
C VAL A 1182 23.11 -21.13 11.43
N ARG A 1183 24.07 -20.64 10.66
CA ARG A 1183 23.96 -19.37 9.93
C ARG A 1183 23.94 -19.60 8.44
N VAL A 1184 22.90 -19.10 7.78
CA VAL A 1184 22.83 -18.98 6.32
C VAL A 1184 23.11 -17.52 5.94
N ASP A 1185 24.15 -17.29 5.15
CA ASP A 1185 24.58 -15.96 4.73
C ASP A 1185 23.67 -15.36 3.63
N LEU A 1186 24.02 -14.19 3.10
CA LEU A 1186 23.23 -13.50 2.08
C LEU A 1186 23.12 -14.27 0.75
N LEU A 1187 24.13 -15.08 0.41
CA LEU A 1187 24.20 -15.86 -0.82
C LEU A 1187 23.62 -17.28 -0.64
N GLY A 1188 23.28 -17.68 0.59
CA GLY A 1188 22.73 -19.00 0.87
C GLY A 1188 23.78 -20.02 1.33
N ARG A 1189 25.00 -19.59 1.62
CA ARG A 1189 26.05 -20.45 2.19
C ARG A 1189 25.80 -20.66 3.68
N ILE A 1190 26.06 -21.86 4.18
CA ILE A 1190 25.79 -22.26 5.56
C ILE A 1190 27.10 -22.42 6.35
N SER A 1191 27.06 -22.06 7.64
CA SER A 1191 28.19 -22.14 8.56
C SER A 1191 27.68 -22.42 9.98
N LEU A 1192 28.53 -23.05 10.80
CA LEU A 1192 28.33 -23.17 12.24
C LEU A 1192 28.67 -21.87 12.95
N LEU A 1193 28.06 -21.65 14.12
CA LEU A 1193 28.15 -20.41 14.90
C LEU A 1193 28.97 -20.57 16.17
#